data_AF-A4AAA7-F1
#
_entry.id   AF-A4AAA7-F1
#
_cell.length_a   1.000
_cell.length_b   1.000
_cell.length_c   1.000
_cell.angle_alpha   90.00
_cell.angle_beta   90.00
_cell.angle_gamma   90.00
#
_symmetry.space_group_name_H-M   'P 1'
#
loop_
_entity.id
_entity.type
_entity.pdbx_description
1 polymer ?
#
loop_
_entity_poly.entity_id
_entity_poly.type
_entity_poly.pdbx_seq_one_letter_code
_entity_poly.pdbx_strand_id
1 'polypeptide(L)'
;MTDSDPQRFNLVFSGQLLPDTDGERAKRTLAAFFGLRDVSGVSVFFSGKPVPLRRNITRTDALRLYRQLRSVGLICEIAPVDAPPPAPAPAAETVAEPEPGPEPKPKPKPKPKPKPKPKPKPKPKPVSKPRPQAESIPEANKTPISAPREEASSGADSRPRTEQPPRQAPRGKAPNLFALRPAFSTQNTAQLQEATQIRSFIAMGIALALFAVVLAVALRFPAAPAGEEPLGPLAGISLPGNELLLLVEGALLIHERSGLARARVSAAELGFDFIAPPLAVTPSGDVIFNAGKDGEAMRLQRCSLDTRSCYTFSPQALESPVVAIASSLLGDGFFLLGAEGQLWRSDSAGDIQSEATVQVPWGLPRVLYDGGLLLIPAGDAPMLGVYRPDLESFGQQLDALLVMPPTAVAAGQDRLRDVALGSESHWALMAGDATATALYRFDPDWGRAAPVNLTQSFAKPYLIPWRDKLLVADPGQATVLRLAKDGNPEAPFDSSLLAEERENWLEISRQRSLMRHLGIGLPLIFILLCAIAALLYYSSFRSLHTLPRQRSALLDPMPGGIHWLPASGQTEHAVRRIGLALLILTMLLLSLLGASAGWPGVFAGAPAAVGALYGWNKLREGCGGYLGLMETHFIAVDYDGRYFYGERSALRGNAALLMAPGVVLPISLPGLPNLDTADIAPARFAPPKHSPAVEIIGGLWLSRHPWMHALLATTIGLMLSVCLVVLTG
;
A
#
# COMPACT_ATOMS: atom_id res chain seq x y z
N MET A 1 6.95 6.26 0.07
CA MET A 1 8.29 6.79 0.42
C MET A 1 8.95 7.39 -0.81
N THR A 2 8.69 8.66 -1.09
CA THR A 2 9.40 9.46 -2.10
C THR A 2 10.43 10.31 -1.37
N ASP A 3 11.69 9.95 -1.55
CA ASP A 3 12.89 10.61 -1.00
C ASP A 3 12.91 12.07 -1.50
N SER A 4 12.62 13.03 -0.63
CA SER A 4 12.54 14.46 -0.92
C SER A 4 13.74 15.21 -0.32
N ASP A 5 14.91 14.59 -0.35
CA ASP A 5 16.17 15.19 0.08
C ASP A 5 17.10 15.41 -1.12
N PRO A 6 17.46 16.67 -1.47
CA PRO A 6 18.39 16.96 -2.57
C PRO A 6 19.85 16.63 -2.23
N GLN A 7 20.17 16.21 -1.00
CA GLN A 7 21.54 15.86 -0.61
C GLN A 7 22.07 14.65 -1.38
N ARG A 8 23.19 14.86 -2.09
CA ARG A 8 23.91 13.82 -2.83
C ARG A 8 25.15 13.37 -2.06
N PHE A 9 25.47 12.08 -2.18
CA PHE A 9 26.55 11.43 -1.45
C PHE A 9 27.55 10.76 -2.40
N ASN A 10 28.76 10.56 -1.92
CA ASN A 10 29.84 9.81 -2.53
C ASN A 10 30.11 8.57 -1.67
N LEU A 11 30.23 7.41 -2.30
CA LEU A 11 30.66 6.17 -1.67
C LEU A 11 32.17 6.01 -1.89
N VAL A 12 32.94 6.04 -0.81
CA VAL A 12 34.40 5.98 -0.81
C VAL A 12 34.86 4.67 -0.18
N PHE A 13 35.76 3.94 -0.83
CA PHE A 13 36.40 2.75 -0.30
C PHE A 13 37.75 3.13 0.32
N SER A 14 38.02 2.74 1.57
CA SER A 14 39.24 3.13 2.29
C SER A 14 40.50 2.40 1.81
N GLY A 15 40.34 1.35 1.00
CA GLY A 15 41.44 0.48 0.58
C GLY A 15 41.78 -0.62 1.58
N GLN A 16 41.00 -0.75 2.67
CA GLN A 16 41.19 -1.74 3.74
C GLN A 16 40.04 -2.75 3.80
N LEU A 17 40.33 -3.92 4.36
CA LEU A 17 39.38 -5.02 4.57
C LEU A 17 39.08 -5.18 6.07
N LEU A 18 37.89 -5.67 6.40
CA LEU A 18 37.56 -6.11 7.75
C LEU A 18 38.44 -7.31 8.17
N PRO A 19 38.83 -7.42 9.46
CA PRO A 19 39.54 -8.59 9.96
C PRO A 19 38.76 -9.88 9.64
N ASP A 20 39.48 -10.96 9.34
CA ASP A 20 38.95 -12.28 8.94
C ASP A 20 38.25 -12.37 7.56
N THR A 21 38.44 -11.37 6.69
CA THR A 21 37.89 -11.39 5.32
C THR A 21 38.84 -12.03 4.30
N ASP A 22 38.32 -12.93 3.45
CA ASP A 22 39.04 -13.47 2.29
C ASP A 22 39.31 -12.37 1.22
N GLY A 23 40.58 -11.99 1.09
CA GLY A 23 41.03 -10.95 0.18
C GLY A 23 40.80 -11.26 -1.31
N GLU A 24 40.81 -12.53 -1.72
CA GLU A 24 40.54 -12.89 -3.12
C GLU A 24 39.05 -12.77 -3.45
N ARG A 25 38.18 -13.13 -2.50
CA ARG A 25 36.73 -12.92 -2.62
C ARG A 25 36.37 -11.44 -2.70
N ALA A 26 36.98 -10.60 -1.84
CA ALA A 26 36.72 -9.17 -1.84
C ALA A 26 37.16 -8.48 -3.14
N LYS A 27 38.32 -8.84 -3.71
CA LYS A 27 38.77 -8.30 -5.00
C LYS A 27 37.87 -8.71 -6.16
N ARG A 28 37.37 -9.95 -6.20
CA ARG A 28 36.41 -10.40 -7.24
C ARG A 28 35.09 -9.65 -7.17
N THR A 29 34.57 -9.41 -5.97
CA THR A 29 33.33 -8.65 -5.81
C THR A 29 33.50 -7.20 -6.21
N LEU A 30 34.65 -6.59 -5.90
CA LEU A 30 34.95 -5.23 -6.33
C LEU A 30 35.19 -5.14 -7.86
N ALA A 31 35.77 -6.18 -8.48
CA ALA A 31 35.85 -6.29 -9.95
C ALA A 31 34.46 -6.41 -10.60
N ALA A 32 33.58 -7.24 -10.03
CA ALA A 32 32.19 -7.37 -10.48
C ALA A 32 31.42 -6.03 -10.34
N PHE A 33 31.68 -5.26 -9.29
CA PHE A 33 31.08 -3.94 -9.09
C PHE A 33 31.42 -2.96 -10.22
N PHE A 34 32.65 -3.01 -10.76
CA PHE A 34 33.07 -2.22 -11.92
C PHE A 34 32.81 -2.90 -13.28
N GLY A 35 32.18 -4.08 -13.30
CA GLY A 35 31.95 -4.85 -14.53
C GLY A 35 33.23 -5.41 -15.16
N LEU A 36 34.32 -5.52 -14.39
CA LEU A 36 35.61 -6.05 -14.85
C LEU A 36 35.64 -7.58 -14.69
N ARG A 37 36.13 -8.27 -15.73
CA ARG A 37 36.32 -9.73 -15.71
C ARG A 37 37.65 -10.17 -15.12
N ASP A 38 38.60 -9.24 -14.96
CA ASP A 38 39.93 -9.47 -14.42
C ASP A 38 40.14 -8.68 -13.12
N VAL A 39 40.72 -9.35 -12.13
CA VAL A 39 40.98 -8.86 -10.77
C VAL A 39 42.19 -7.90 -10.73
N SER A 40 43.07 -8.01 -11.73
CA SER A 40 44.32 -7.25 -11.82
C SER A 40 44.13 -5.73 -11.76
N GLY A 41 43.08 -5.21 -12.42
CA GLY A 41 42.77 -3.77 -12.43
C GLY A 41 42.29 -3.20 -11.08
N VAL A 42 41.82 -4.05 -10.17
CA VAL A 42 41.23 -3.66 -8.89
C VAL A 42 42.22 -3.77 -7.73
N SER A 43 43.27 -4.57 -7.90
CA SER A 43 44.36 -4.73 -6.92
C SER A 43 44.99 -3.40 -6.48
N VAL A 44 45.03 -2.41 -7.38
CA VAL A 44 45.56 -1.06 -7.13
C VAL A 44 44.76 -0.32 -6.04
N PHE A 45 43.47 -0.62 -5.88
CA PHE A 45 42.59 0.01 -4.89
C PHE A 45 42.78 -0.54 -3.47
N PHE A 46 43.50 -1.66 -3.30
CA PHE A 46 43.85 -2.23 -2.00
C PHE A 46 45.19 -1.71 -1.45
N SER A 47 45.64 -0.56 -1.97
CA SER A 47 46.87 0.11 -1.53
C SER A 47 46.71 0.95 -0.26
N GLY A 48 45.55 0.89 0.41
CA GLY A 48 45.23 1.65 1.61
C GLY A 48 44.92 3.15 1.38
N LYS A 49 44.78 3.57 0.11
CA LYS A 49 44.36 4.94 -0.24
C LYS A 49 42.85 4.99 -0.48
N PRO A 50 42.15 6.06 -0.03
CA PRO A 50 40.72 6.19 -0.24
C PRO A 50 40.39 6.40 -1.73
N VAL A 51 39.51 5.55 -2.28
CA VAL A 51 39.10 5.56 -3.68
C VAL A 51 37.58 5.74 -3.76
N PRO A 52 37.07 6.80 -4.41
CA PRO A 52 35.63 6.96 -4.61
C PRO A 52 35.11 5.94 -5.62
N LEU A 53 34.23 5.03 -5.17
CA LEU A 53 33.62 3.99 -5.99
C LEU A 53 32.45 4.51 -6.81
N ARG A 54 31.61 5.36 -6.21
CA ARG A 54 30.49 6.03 -6.88
C ARG A 54 30.31 7.43 -6.33
N ARG A 55 30.00 8.37 -7.21
CA ARG A 55 29.78 9.78 -6.86
C ARG A 55 28.36 10.20 -7.17
N ASN A 56 27.87 11.21 -6.45
CA ASN A 56 26.64 11.92 -6.76
C ASN A 56 25.34 11.07 -6.69
N ILE A 57 25.30 10.12 -5.76
CA ILE A 57 24.18 9.18 -5.57
C ILE A 57 23.24 9.63 -4.44
N THR A 58 21.99 9.17 -4.47
CA THR A 58 21.01 9.42 -3.39
C THR A 58 21.41 8.70 -2.11
N ARG A 59 20.91 9.17 -0.95
CA ARG A 59 21.19 8.54 0.35
C ARG A 59 20.75 7.08 0.40
N THR A 60 19.59 6.80 -0.17
CA THR A 60 19.00 5.45 -0.28
C THR A 60 19.89 4.49 -1.09
N ASP A 61 20.42 4.93 -2.24
CA ASP A 61 21.33 4.12 -3.04
C ASP A 61 22.71 3.99 -2.39
N ALA A 62 23.22 5.04 -1.72
CA ALA A 62 24.48 5.00 -0.98
C ALA A 62 24.44 3.96 0.15
N LEU A 63 23.36 3.95 0.95
CA LEU A 63 23.17 2.99 2.02
C LEU A 63 23.02 1.56 1.51
N ARG A 64 22.31 1.35 0.39
CA ARG A 64 22.18 0.03 -0.25
C ARG A 64 23.55 -0.52 -0.66
N LEU A 65 24.34 0.28 -1.37
CA LEU A 65 25.67 -0.12 -1.83
C LEU A 65 26.67 -0.31 -0.68
N TYR A 66 26.61 0.56 0.33
CA TYR A 66 27.43 0.43 1.54
C TYR A 66 27.20 -0.90 2.23
N ARG A 67 25.93 -1.31 2.44
CA ARG A 67 25.59 -2.59 3.08
C ARG A 67 26.10 -3.78 2.26
N GLN A 68 25.92 -3.73 0.93
CA GLN A 68 26.35 -4.79 0.02
C GLN A 68 27.87 -4.96 -0.01
N LEU A 69 28.65 -3.87 0.03
CA LEU A 69 30.11 -3.97 0.03
C LEU A 69 30.65 -4.37 1.42
N ARG A 70 30.04 -3.86 2.50
CA ARG A 70 30.41 -4.19 3.87
C ARG A 70 30.13 -5.67 4.21
N SER A 71 29.07 -6.27 3.67
CA SER A 71 28.81 -7.71 3.85
C SER A 71 29.85 -8.63 3.20
N VAL A 72 30.70 -8.09 2.33
CA VAL A 72 31.83 -8.81 1.68
C VAL A 72 33.17 -8.41 2.32
N GLY A 73 33.13 -7.67 3.42
CA GLY A 73 34.31 -7.30 4.20
C GLY A 73 35.07 -6.07 3.70
N LEU A 74 34.49 -5.26 2.80
CA LEU A 74 35.10 -4.01 2.33
C LEU A 74 34.74 -2.85 3.27
N ILE A 75 35.74 -2.06 3.66
CA ILE A 75 35.53 -0.86 4.50
C ILE A 75 35.23 0.34 3.59
N CYS A 76 33.96 0.76 3.58
CA CYS A 76 33.51 1.93 2.83
C CYS A 76 33.04 3.05 3.77
N GLU A 77 33.01 4.28 3.27
CA GLU A 77 32.50 5.47 3.94
C GLU A 77 31.56 6.21 2.99
N ILE A 78 30.49 6.79 3.53
CA ILE A 78 29.55 7.62 2.77
C ILE A 78 29.85 9.08 3.12
N ALA A 79 30.42 9.82 2.18
CA ALA A 79 30.74 11.23 2.34
C ALA A 79 29.74 12.12 1.58
N PRO A 80 29.21 13.22 2.15
CA PRO A 80 28.40 14.17 1.41
C PRO A 80 29.22 14.88 0.32
N VAL A 81 28.59 15.26 -0.79
CA VAL A 81 29.30 15.87 -1.95
C VAL A 81 29.98 17.20 -1.60
N ASP A 82 29.51 17.92 -0.57
CA ASP A 82 30.05 19.21 -0.11
C ASP A 82 31.06 19.12 1.05
N ALA A 83 31.48 17.91 1.45
CA ALA A 83 32.52 17.77 2.48
C ALA A 83 33.93 18.10 1.91
N PRO A 84 34.72 18.98 2.56
CA PRO A 84 36.12 19.21 2.19
C PRO A 84 36.92 17.90 2.36
N PRO A 85 37.95 17.65 1.52
CA PRO A 85 38.70 16.41 1.54
C PRO A 85 39.34 16.16 2.93
N PRO A 86 39.29 14.92 3.45
CA PRO A 86 39.83 14.61 4.77
C PRO A 86 41.35 14.83 4.78
N ALA A 87 41.81 15.61 5.75
CA ALA A 87 43.22 15.76 6.07
C ALA A 87 43.78 14.39 6.52
N PRO A 88 45.04 14.05 6.17
CA PRO A 88 45.65 12.79 6.58
C PRO A 88 45.68 12.68 8.11
N ALA A 89 45.16 11.58 8.63
CA ALA A 89 45.16 11.27 10.06
C ALA A 89 46.61 11.15 10.58
N PRO A 90 46.91 11.65 11.80
CA PRO A 90 48.23 11.59 12.40
C PRO A 90 48.64 10.14 12.69
N ALA A 91 49.86 9.80 12.29
CA ALA A 91 50.50 8.52 12.59
C ALA A 91 50.65 8.35 14.11
N ALA A 92 50.14 7.25 14.63
CA ALA A 92 50.41 6.81 15.99
C ALA A 92 51.91 6.48 16.12
N GLU A 93 52.55 7.11 17.10
CA GLU A 93 53.93 6.85 17.50
C GLU A 93 54.05 5.45 18.13
N THR A 94 54.78 4.56 17.47
CA THR A 94 55.26 3.31 18.08
C THR A 94 56.70 3.51 18.56
N VAL A 95 56.90 3.24 19.84
CA VAL A 95 58.15 3.32 20.61
C VAL A 95 59.26 2.45 19.99
N ALA A 96 60.48 2.96 20.03
CA ALA A 96 61.71 2.45 19.41
C ALA A 96 62.47 1.40 20.24
N GLU A 97 63.21 0.49 19.57
CA GLU A 97 64.65 0.11 19.76
C GLU A 97 65.01 -1.18 18.96
N PRO A 98 66.29 -1.52 18.66
CA PRO A 98 67.34 -0.80 17.93
C PRO A 98 67.97 -1.61 16.75
N GLU A 99 68.70 -0.93 15.84
CA GLU A 99 69.52 -1.53 14.74
C GLU A 99 70.87 -2.13 15.23
N PRO A 100 71.57 -2.95 14.42
CA PRO A 100 72.76 -2.39 13.74
C PRO A 100 73.14 -2.98 12.34
N GLY A 101 73.67 -2.12 11.46
CA GLY A 101 74.88 -2.41 10.65
C GLY A 101 74.81 -2.38 9.10
N PRO A 102 75.88 -2.00 8.37
CA PRO A 102 75.82 -0.98 7.30
C PRO A 102 76.15 -1.43 5.84
N GLU A 103 75.93 -0.49 4.90
CA GLU A 103 76.06 -0.47 3.42
C GLU A 103 77.29 -1.16 2.78
N PRO A 104 77.27 -1.38 1.44
CA PRO A 104 78.10 -0.49 0.60
C PRO A 104 77.43 0.09 -0.66
N LYS A 105 77.74 1.36 -0.93
CA LYS A 105 77.40 2.17 -2.12
C LYS A 105 78.40 1.94 -3.31
N PRO A 106 78.48 2.81 -4.35
CA PRO A 106 77.77 2.73 -5.64
C PRO A 106 78.74 2.78 -6.85
N LYS A 107 78.27 2.71 -8.11
CA LYS A 107 79.01 3.19 -9.32
C LYS A 107 78.06 3.34 -10.54
N PRO A 108 78.43 4.07 -11.61
CA PRO A 108 77.85 5.39 -11.93
C PRO A 108 77.19 5.50 -13.32
N LYS A 109 76.44 6.60 -13.53
CA LYS A 109 75.83 7.06 -14.80
C LYS A 109 76.83 7.09 -15.98
N PRO A 110 76.31 6.95 -17.21
CA PRO A 110 76.62 7.96 -18.23
C PRO A 110 75.38 8.61 -18.88
N LYS A 111 75.67 9.76 -19.48
CA LYS A 111 74.82 10.88 -19.92
C LYS A 111 74.18 10.68 -21.32
N PRO A 112 73.30 11.61 -21.76
CA PRO A 112 72.24 11.41 -22.76
C PRO A 112 72.58 11.91 -24.18
N LYS A 113 71.74 11.51 -25.16
CA LYS A 113 71.24 12.24 -26.37
C LYS A 113 70.61 11.22 -27.35
N PRO A 114 69.88 11.62 -28.42
CA PRO A 114 69.07 12.82 -28.66
C PRO A 114 67.64 12.48 -29.20
N LYS A 115 66.70 13.43 -29.11
CA LYS A 115 65.44 13.40 -29.89
C LYS A 115 65.71 13.60 -31.38
N PRO A 116 64.98 12.90 -32.28
CA PRO A 116 64.65 13.46 -33.58
C PRO A 116 63.14 13.45 -33.92
N LYS A 117 62.72 14.64 -34.34
CA LYS A 117 61.58 15.17 -35.12
C LYS A 117 60.41 14.28 -35.61
N PRO A 118 59.20 14.87 -35.66
CA PRO A 118 57.99 14.29 -36.26
C PRO A 118 57.91 14.52 -37.78
N LYS A 119 57.25 13.61 -38.52
CA LYS A 119 56.80 13.80 -39.91
C LYS A 119 55.79 12.67 -40.32
N PRO A 120 55.02 12.78 -41.43
CA PRO A 120 53.62 13.18 -41.42
C PRO A 120 52.63 12.18 -42.08
N LYS A 121 51.32 12.48 -42.01
CA LYS A 121 50.17 11.78 -42.66
C LYS A 121 50.36 11.51 -44.16
N PRO A 122 49.74 10.43 -44.67
CA PRO A 122 49.17 10.41 -46.01
C PRO A 122 47.62 10.36 -46.03
N LYS A 123 47.07 10.93 -47.10
CA LYS A 123 45.66 11.06 -47.51
C LYS A 123 45.17 9.83 -48.33
N PRO A 124 43.86 9.75 -48.65
CA PRO A 124 43.16 8.53 -49.12
C PRO A 124 42.91 8.43 -50.66
N LYS A 125 42.27 7.29 -51.05
CA LYS A 125 41.55 6.89 -52.30
C LYS A 125 42.35 6.02 -53.30
N PRO A 126 41.76 5.37 -54.35
CA PRO A 126 40.35 5.02 -54.72
C PRO A 126 40.17 3.59 -55.38
N VAL A 127 38.99 3.35 -56.01
CA VAL A 127 38.65 2.46 -57.17
C VAL A 127 38.14 1.05 -56.77
N SER A 128 36.89 0.59 -56.97
CA SER A 128 35.87 0.55 -58.06
C SER A 128 35.98 -0.63 -59.06
N LYS A 129 34.97 -1.54 -59.03
CA LYS A 129 34.32 -2.42 -60.06
C LYS A 129 35.13 -3.00 -61.25
N PRO A 130 34.78 -4.22 -61.70
CA PRO A 130 33.98 -4.34 -62.93
C PRO A 130 32.82 -5.39 -62.95
N ARG A 131 31.99 -5.25 -64.00
CA ARG A 131 30.75 -5.93 -64.50
C ARG A 131 31.14 -7.13 -65.43
N PRO A 132 30.34 -7.68 -66.40
CA PRO A 132 28.92 -8.10 -66.56
C PRO A 132 28.71 -9.52 -67.21
N GLN A 133 27.47 -10.02 -67.30
CA GLN A 133 26.76 -10.65 -68.48
C GLN A 133 25.39 -11.18 -67.98
N ALA A 134 24.18 -10.85 -68.47
CA ALA A 134 23.52 -11.04 -69.79
C ALA A 134 23.54 -12.52 -70.24
N GLU A 135 22.46 -13.22 -70.63
CA GLU A 135 21.35 -12.85 -71.52
C GLU A 135 20.29 -13.99 -71.59
N SER A 136 19.00 -13.66 -71.77
CA SER A 136 18.06 -14.28 -72.75
C SER A 136 16.60 -13.78 -72.55
N ILE A 137 15.91 -13.59 -73.67
CA ILE A 137 14.54 -13.05 -73.92
C ILE A 137 13.82 -14.08 -74.86
N PRO A 138 12.63 -13.88 -75.48
CA PRO A 138 11.42 -13.04 -75.26
C PRO A 138 10.05 -13.73 -75.60
N GLU A 139 8.93 -13.01 -75.38
CA GLU A 139 7.84 -12.65 -76.36
C GLU A 139 6.63 -12.09 -75.56
N ALA A 140 6.01 -10.92 -75.74
CA ALA A 140 5.72 -9.96 -76.81
C ALA A 140 4.46 -10.24 -77.67
N ASN A 141 3.45 -9.36 -77.54
CA ASN A 141 2.67 -8.77 -78.66
C ASN A 141 1.93 -7.51 -78.12
N LYS A 142 2.28 -6.25 -78.48
CA LYS A 142 2.09 -5.48 -79.74
C LYS A 142 0.60 -5.21 -80.05
N THR A 143 0.10 -4.01 -80.40
CA THR A 143 0.69 -2.74 -80.88
C THR A 143 -0.37 -1.60 -80.84
N PRO A 144 0.03 -0.32 -80.99
CA PRO A 144 -0.78 0.91 -80.87
C PRO A 144 -1.05 1.61 -82.22
N ILE A 145 -1.79 2.73 -82.24
CA ILE A 145 -1.75 3.74 -83.32
C ILE A 145 -1.75 5.18 -82.76
N SER A 146 -0.61 5.85 -83.03
CA SER A 146 -0.29 7.26 -83.36
C SER A 146 -0.77 8.46 -82.52
N ALA A 147 0.24 9.24 -82.10
CA ALA A 147 0.21 10.69 -81.83
C ALA A 147 0.12 11.51 -83.16
N PRO A 148 0.00 12.86 -83.22
CA PRO A 148 1.03 13.76 -82.69
C PRO A 148 0.59 15.09 -82.04
N ARG A 149 1.57 15.54 -81.26
CA ARG A 149 1.89 16.79 -80.55
C ARG A 149 2.09 18.01 -81.45
N GLU A 150 1.79 19.21 -80.93
CA GLU A 150 2.54 20.48 -81.08
C GLU A 150 2.15 21.39 -79.89
N GLU A 151 3.07 21.65 -78.95
CA GLU A 151 3.81 22.93 -78.74
C GLU A 151 2.94 24.09 -78.23
N ALA A 152 3.27 24.92 -77.23
CA ALA A 152 4.46 25.14 -76.44
C ALA A 152 4.08 25.93 -75.14
N SER A 153 4.95 25.86 -74.13
CA SER A 153 5.30 26.94 -73.18
C SER A 153 4.21 27.92 -72.67
N SER A 154 3.88 27.87 -71.37
CA SER A 154 4.37 28.86 -70.38
C SER A 154 3.63 28.75 -69.04
N GLY A 155 4.38 28.95 -67.95
CA GLY A 155 4.00 29.81 -66.82
C GLY A 155 2.76 29.50 -65.97
N ALA A 156 3.05 29.28 -64.68
CA ALA A 156 2.23 29.62 -63.51
C ALA A 156 1.28 28.54 -62.94
N ASP A 157 1.73 28.06 -61.77
CA ASP A 157 0.97 27.90 -60.53
C ASP A 157 -0.23 26.94 -60.50
N SER A 158 0.02 25.71 -60.05
CA SER A 158 -1.02 24.90 -59.42
C SER A 158 -0.40 23.86 -58.48
N ARG A 159 -0.47 24.12 -57.18
CA ARG A 159 -0.29 23.10 -56.12
C ARG A 159 -1.33 21.98 -56.33
N PRO A 160 -0.97 20.69 -56.23
CA PRO A 160 -1.95 19.62 -56.19
C PRO A 160 -2.70 19.65 -54.85
N ARG A 161 -4.02 19.80 -54.94
CA ARG A 161 -4.95 19.68 -53.82
C ARG A 161 -4.95 18.22 -53.36
N THR A 162 -4.42 17.97 -52.17
CA THR A 162 -4.47 16.69 -51.48
C THR A 162 -5.93 16.24 -51.33
N GLU A 163 -6.23 15.02 -51.78
CA GLU A 163 -7.51 14.35 -51.55
C GLU A 163 -7.80 14.29 -50.05
N GLN A 164 -8.88 14.97 -49.64
CA GLN A 164 -9.48 14.83 -48.33
C GLN A 164 -10.42 13.61 -48.34
N PRO A 165 -10.46 12.80 -47.27
CA PRO A 165 -11.46 11.74 -47.11
C PRO A 165 -12.87 12.36 -47.07
N PRO A 166 -13.94 11.59 -47.39
CA PRO A 166 -15.26 12.16 -47.64
C PRO A 166 -15.78 12.90 -46.41
N ARG A 167 -15.89 14.23 -46.54
CA ARG A 167 -16.58 15.10 -45.57
C ARG A 167 -18.03 14.65 -45.46
N GLN A 168 -18.47 14.37 -44.24
CA GLN A 168 -19.89 14.17 -43.91
C GLN A 168 -20.71 15.34 -44.46
N ALA A 169 -21.88 15.02 -45.05
CA ALA A 169 -22.80 16.00 -45.60
C ALA A 169 -23.22 17.02 -44.51
N PRO A 170 -23.39 18.31 -44.86
CA PRO A 170 -23.81 19.33 -43.90
C PRO A 170 -25.16 18.99 -43.27
N ARG A 171 -25.23 19.08 -41.93
CA ARG A 171 -26.45 18.85 -41.12
C ARG A 171 -27.60 19.72 -41.63
N GLY A 172 -28.75 19.12 -41.93
CA GLY A 172 -29.96 19.82 -42.39
C GLY A 172 -30.25 19.78 -43.88
N LYS A 173 -29.46 19.06 -44.70
CA LYS A 173 -29.83 18.70 -46.09
C LYS A 173 -30.06 17.19 -46.20
N ALA A 174 -30.90 16.78 -47.15
CA ALA A 174 -31.19 15.38 -47.44
C ALA A 174 -29.89 14.54 -47.46
N PRO A 175 -29.91 13.33 -46.88
CA PRO A 175 -28.73 12.49 -46.83
C PRO A 175 -28.25 12.16 -48.25
N ASN A 176 -26.94 11.97 -48.42
CA ASN A 176 -26.43 11.45 -49.68
C ASN A 176 -26.87 9.99 -49.84
N LEU A 177 -27.92 9.76 -50.64
CA LEU A 177 -28.55 8.46 -50.86
C LEU A 177 -27.57 7.40 -51.38
N PHE A 178 -26.54 7.81 -52.16
CA PHE A 178 -25.53 6.91 -52.70
C PHE A 178 -24.47 6.46 -51.67
N ALA A 179 -24.37 7.16 -50.53
CA ALA A 179 -23.48 6.79 -49.44
C ALA A 179 -24.16 5.88 -48.40
N LEU A 180 -25.47 5.65 -48.54
CA LEU A 180 -26.26 4.89 -47.58
C LEU A 180 -26.08 3.38 -47.75
N ARG A 181 -26.05 2.66 -46.63
CA ARG A 181 -25.92 1.20 -46.60
C ARG A 181 -27.24 0.57 -46.15
N PRO A 182 -27.78 -0.44 -46.84
CA PRO A 182 -28.99 -1.10 -46.39
C PRO A 182 -28.74 -1.81 -45.06
N ALA A 183 -29.67 -1.70 -44.12
CA ALA A 183 -29.53 -2.30 -42.79
C ALA A 183 -29.44 -3.85 -42.81
N PHE A 184 -29.89 -4.51 -43.89
CA PHE A 184 -29.75 -5.95 -44.12
C PHE A 184 -29.31 -6.23 -45.56
N SER A 185 -28.03 -6.59 -45.77
CA SER A 185 -27.50 -6.89 -47.12
C SER A 185 -27.05 -8.34 -47.36
N THR A 186 -27.01 -9.23 -46.36
CA THR A 186 -26.46 -10.60 -46.54
C THR A 186 -27.40 -11.70 -46.06
N GLN A 187 -27.40 -12.83 -46.79
CA GLN A 187 -28.33 -13.96 -46.67
C GLN A 187 -28.16 -14.85 -45.41
N ASN A 188 -27.16 -14.64 -44.54
CA ASN A 188 -26.90 -15.55 -43.41
C ASN A 188 -27.28 -14.95 -42.05
N THR A 189 -28.54 -15.16 -41.67
CA THR A 189 -29.11 -14.77 -40.37
C THR A 189 -28.47 -15.51 -39.19
N ALA A 190 -27.91 -16.71 -39.40
CA ALA A 190 -27.21 -17.50 -38.38
C ALA A 190 -25.85 -16.91 -37.95
N GLN A 191 -25.07 -16.36 -38.90
CA GLN A 191 -23.72 -15.82 -38.61
C GLN A 191 -23.75 -14.52 -37.79
N LEU A 192 -24.82 -13.72 -37.93
CA LEU A 192 -25.04 -12.53 -37.09
C LEU A 192 -25.47 -12.91 -35.65
N GLN A 193 -26.19 -14.03 -35.47
CA GLN A 193 -26.54 -14.55 -34.14
C GLN A 193 -25.29 -15.03 -33.38
N GLU A 194 -24.39 -15.74 -34.05
CA GLU A 194 -23.12 -16.16 -33.44
C GLU A 194 -22.24 -14.95 -33.10
N ALA A 195 -22.06 -14.00 -34.03
CA ALA A 195 -21.21 -12.83 -33.79
C ALA A 195 -21.73 -11.92 -32.67
N THR A 196 -23.05 -11.85 -32.47
CA THR A 196 -23.67 -11.05 -31.39
C THR A 196 -23.69 -11.78 -30.06
N GLN A 197 -23.93 -13.10 -30.03
CA GLN A 197 -23.75 -13.92 -28.83
C GLN A 197 -22.30 -13.86 -28.35
N ILE A 198 -21.32 -14.08 -29.24
CA ILE A 198 -19.89 -14.02 -28.92
C ILE A 198 -19.51 -12.67 -28.32
N ARG A 199 -20.01 -11.55 -28.88
CA ARG A 199 -19.75 -10.21 -28.32
C ARG A 199 -20.37 -9.99 -26.94
N SER A 200 -21.55 -10.56 -26.67
CA SER A 200 -22.17 -10.50 -25.34
C SER A 200 -21.42 -11.35 -24.30
N PHE A 201 -20.89 -12.51 -24.70
CA PHE A 201 -20.04 -13.32 -23.84
C PHE A 201 -18.70 -12.64 -23.54
N ILE A 202 -18.10 -11.95 -24.51
CA ILE A 202 -16.88 -11.15 -24.28
C ILE A 202 -17.15 -10.01 -23.29
N ALA A 203 -18.26 -9.28 -23.44
CA ALA A 203 -18.62 -8.21 -22.50
C ALA A 203 -18.87 -8.74 -21.07
N MET A 204 -19.56 -9.89 -20.95
CA MET A 204 -19.75 -10.57 -19.66
C MET A 204 -18.40 -11.02 -19.05
N GLY A 205 -17.50 -11.57 -19.88
CA GLY A 205 -16.16 -11.99 -19.45
C GLY A 205 -15.30 -10.82 -18.97
N ILE A 206 -15.35 -9.66 -19.64
CA ILE A 206 -14.65 -8.44 -19.20
C ILE A 206 -15.22 -7.94 -17.87
N ALA A 207 -16.55 -7.97 -17.69
CA ALA A 207 -17.17 -7.58 -16.42
C ALA A 207 -16.80 -8.52 -15.27
N LEU A 208 -16.73 -9.84 -15.53
CA LEU A 208 -16.31 -10.84 -14.54
C LEU A 208 -14.83 -10.72 -14.20
N ALA A 209 -13.98 -10.41 -15.18
CA ALA A 209 -12.56 -10.16 -14.96
C ALA A 209 -12.33 -8.87 -14.15
N LEU A 210 -13.06 -7.80 -14.46
CA LEU A 210 -13.07 -6.58 -13.64
C LEU A 210 -13.55 -6.86 -12.21
N PHE A 211 -14.58 -7.69 -12.05
CA PHE A 211 -15.04 -8.14 -10.73
C PHE A 211 -13.93 -8.89 -9.97
N ALA A 212 -13.24 -9.83 -10.61
CA ALA A 212 -12.15 -10.57 -9.99
C ALA A 212 -10.98 -9.67 -9.58
N VAL A 213 -10.61 -8.70 -10.42
CA VAL A 213 -9.56 -7.70 -10.11
C VAL A 213 -9.97 -6.83 -8.93
N VAL A 214 -11.21 -6.34 -8.93
CA VAL A 214 -11.75 -5.49 -7.88
C VAL A 214 -11.86 -6.27 -6.55
N LEU A 215 -12.32 -7.51 -6.59
CA LEU A 215 -12.38 -8.39 -5.42
C LEU A 215 -10.97 -8.70 -4.89
N ALA A 216 -10.00 -8.95 -5.78
CA ALA A 216 -8.61 -9.16 -5.39
C ALA A 216 -7.97 -7.91 -4.75
N VAL A 217 -8.33 -6.71 -5.21
CA VAL A 217 -7.90 -5.44 -4.59
C VAL A 217 -8.58 -5.24 -3.24
N ALA A 218 -9.88 -5.51 -3.14
CA ALA A 218 -10.62 -5.42 -1.87
C ALA A 218 -10.08 -6.38 -0.80
N LEU A 219 -9.73 -7.61 -1.20
CA LEU A 219 -9.13 -8.63 -0.32
C LEU A 219 -7.69 -8.31 0.11
N ARG A 220 -7.01 -7.33 -0.52
CA ARG A 220 -5.67 -6.89 -0.12
C ARG A 220 -5.67 -5.87 1.02
N PHE A 221 -6.82 -5.30 1.38
CA PHE A 221 -6.90 -4.43 2.55
C PHE A 221 -7.02 -5.30 3.80
N PRO A 222 -6.01 -5.30 4.70
CA PRO A 222 -6.07 -6.09 5.91
C PRO A 222 -7.29 -5.65 6.73
N ALA A 223 -8.04 -6.63 7.25
CA ALA A 223 -9.07 -6.35 8.24
C ALA A 223 -8.43 -5.53 9.37
N ALA A 224 -9.08 -4.43 9.78
CA ALA A 224 -8.71 -3.76 11.03
C ALA A 224 -8.63 -4.85 12.11
N PRO A 225 -7.56 -4.91 12.92
CA PRO A 225 -7.48 -5.90 13.98
C PRO A 225 -8.76 -5.77 14.80
N ALA A 226 -9.52 -6.84 14.89
CA ALA A 226 -10.59 -6.96 15.84
C ALA A 226 -9.94 -7.14 17.22
N GLY A 227 -9.28 -6.10 17.71
CA GLY A 227 -8.72 -6.02 19.05
C GLY A 227 -9.66 -5.22 19.94
N GLU A 228 -9.97 -5.76 21.11
CA GLU A 228 -10.47 -4.97 22.25
C GLU A 228 -9.55 -3.77 22.45
N GLU A 229 -10.08 -2.56 22.71
CA GLU A 229 -9.27 -1.34 22.96
C GLU A 229 -8.24 -1.59 24.08
N PRO A 230 -6.93 -1.75 23.82
CA PRO A 230 -5.98 -2.04 24.90
C PRO A 230 -4.96 -0.90 24.96
N LEU A 231 -5.26 0.13 25.75
CA LEU A 231 -4.37 1.28 25.92
C LEU A 231 -3.93 1.46 27.37
N GLY A 232 -4.11 0.42 28.18
CA GLY A 232 -3.49 0.32 29.49
C GLY A 232 -2.04 -0.17 29.41
N PRO A 233 -1.26 0.04 30.47
CA PRO A 233 0.05 -0.57 30.56
C PRO A 233 -0.08 -2.10 30.69
N LEU A 234 0.84 -2.83 30.04
CA LEU A 234 0.95 -4.29 30.08
C LEU A 234 1.76 -4.76 31.29
N ALA A 235 2.74 -3.97 31.70
CA ALA A 235 3.56 -4.18 32.89
C ALA A 235 4.13 -2.84 33.36
N GLY A 236 4.60 -2.79 34.60
CA GLY A 236 5.36 -1.64 35.09
C GLY A 236 6.36 -2.05 36.16
N ILE A 237 7.41 -1.24 36.30
CA ILE A 237 8.46 -1.46 37.29
C ILE A 237 9.10 -0.13 37.69
N SER A 238 9.66 -0.07 38.89
CA SER A 238 10.48 1.07 39.32
C SER A 238 11.91 0.92 38.83
N LEU A 239 12.45 1.95 38.18
CA LEU A 239 13.87 2.04 37.82
C LEU A 239 14.72 2.55 39.02
N PRO A 240 16.05 2.36 38.99
CA PRO A 240 16.98 3.04 39.89
C PRO A 240 16.71 4.55 39.92
N GLY A 241 16.67 5.15 41.11
CA GLY A 241 16.29 6.56 41.28
C GLY A 241 14.79 6.79 41.51
N ASN A 242 13.97 5.74 41.53
CA ASN A 242 12.51 5.77 41.76
C ASN A 242 11.69 6.34 40.60
N GLU A 243 12.22 6.29 39.40
CA GLU A 243 11.46 6.54 38.18
C GLU A 243 10.52 5.37 37.90
N LEU A 244 9.42 5.61 37.19
CA LEU A 244 8.46 4.59 36.82
C LEU A 244 8.62 4.26 35.33
N LEU A 245 8.73 2.98 35.02
CA LEU A 245 8.69 2.47 33.66
C LEU A 245 7.38 1.73 33.47
N LEU A 246 6.62 2.11 32.44
CA LEU A 246 5.43 1.39 31.98
C LEU A 246 5.68 0.81 30.59
N LEU A 247 5.41 -0.48 30.44
CA LEU A 247 5.40 -1.15 29.15
C LEU A 247 4.00 -1.06 28.56
N VAL A 248 3.88 -0.58 27.34
CA VAL A 248 2.64 -0.62 26.53
C VAL A 248 2.90 -1.44 25.27
N GLU A 249 1.85 -1.67 24.48
CA GLU A 249 2.00 -2.35 23.18
C GLU A 249 2.95 -1.56 22.28
N GLY A 250 4.16 -2.10 22.05
CA GLY A 250 5.15 -1.53 21.14
C GLY A 250 6.00 -0.36 21.66
N ALA A 251 5.84 0.07 22.92
CA ALA A 251 6.70 1.11 23.51
C ALA A 251 6.91 0.98 25.03
N LEU A 252 8.00 1.59 25.49
CA LEU A 252 8.33 1.80 26.90
C LEU A 252 8.13 3.28 27.24
N LEU A 253 7.32 3.56 28.24
CA LEU A 253 7.00 4.90 28.72
C LEU A 253 7.75 5.11 30.04
N ILE A 254 8.59 6.13 30.08
CA ILE A 254 9.42 6.48 31.22
C ILE A 254 8.84 7.73 31.88
N HIS A 255 8.61 7.64 33.18
CA HIS A 255 8.13 8.73 34.02
C HIS A 255 9.13 9.02 35.12
N GLU A 256 9.32 10.30 35.41
CA GLU A 256 10.15 10.72 36.51
C GLU A 256 9.60 10.26 37.87
N ARG A 257 10.40 10.43 38.91
CA ARG A 257 10.01 10.18 40.30
C ARG A 257 8.73 10.92 40.73
N SER A 258 8.42 12.05 40.11
CA SER A 258 7.21 12.86 40.34
C SER A 258 5.96 12.27 39.66
N GLY A 259 6.14 11.34 38.72
CA GLY A 259 5.09 10.82 37.84
C GLY A 259 4.95 11.58 36.53
N LEU A 260 5.74 12.63 36.29
CA LEU A 260 5.73 13.36 35.02
C LEU A 260 6.37 12.54 33.90
N ALA A 261 5.85 12.69 32.69
CA ALA A 261 6.40 12.07 31.49
C ALA A 261 7.85 12.54 31.22
N ARG A 262 8.77 11.58 31.08
CA ARG A 262 10.18 11.84 30.77
C ARG A 262 10.50 11.51 29.31
N ALA A 263 10.19 10.28 28.89
CA ALA A 263 10.53 9.81 27.56
C ALA A 263 9.64 8.65 27.11
N ARG A 264 9.51 8.50 25.80
CA ARG A 264 8.88 7.36 25.14
C ARG A 264 9.89 6.70 24.22
N VAL A 265 10.14 5.41 24.42
CA VAL A 265 11.10 4.62 23.65
C VAL A 265 10.34 3.51 22.93
N SER A 266 10.26 3.58 21.61
CA SER A 266 9.55 2.55 20.84
C SER A 266 10.35 1.26 20.69
N ALA A 267 9.65 0.13 20.47
CA ALA A 267 10.26 -1.13 20.08
C ALA A 267 11.18 -0.96 18.86
N ALA A 268 10.74 -0.17 17.87
CA ALA A 268 11.49 0.10 16.65
C ALA A 268 12.80 0.86 16.89
N GLU A 269 12.82 1.81 17.84
CA GLU A 269 14.06 2.49 18.26
C GLU A 269 15.07 1.54 18.90
N LEU A 270 14.59 0.47 19.54
CA LEU A 270 15.40 -0.60 20.11
C LEU A 270 15.74 -1.70 19.09
N GLY A 271 15.20 -1.61 17.87
CA GLY A 271 15.45 -2.55 16.79
C GLY A 271 14.55 -3.78 16.78
N PHE A 272 13.37 -3.71 17.40
CA PHE A 272 12.37 -4.78 17.49
C PHE A 272 11.01 -4.34 16.93
N ASP A 273 10.19 -5.32 16.55
CA ASP A 273 8.80 -5.07 16.12
C ASP A 273 7.82 -5.26 17.28
N PHE A 274 8.13 -6.18 18.20
CA PHE A 274 7.33 -6.47 19.37
C PHE A 274 8.16 -6.47 20.65
N ILE A 275 7.53 -6.00 21.72
CA ILE A 275 8.04 -6.06 23.09
C ILE A 275 6.93 -6.53 24.02
N ALA A 276 7.29 -7.30 25.04
CA ALA A 276 6.35 -7.98 25.92
C ALA A 276 6.92 -8.12 27.35
N PRO A 277 6.04 -8.26 28.36
CA PRO A 277 6.46 -8.61 29.72
C PRO A 277 7.20 -9.96 29.75
N PRO A 278 7.94 -10.27 30.82
CA PRO A 278 8.02 -9.51 32.07
C PRO A 278 9.05 -8.36 32.01
N LEU A 279 9.05 -7.49 33.02
CA LEU A 279 10.05 -6.43 33.20
C LEU A 279 10.93 -6.76 34.41
N ALA A 280 12.26 -6.65 34.24
CA ALA A 280 13.21 -6.53 35.34
C ALA A 280 14.17 -5.39 35.06
N VAL A 281 14.84 -4.92 36.11
CA VAL A 281 15.82 -3.84 36.03
C VAL A 281 17.09 -4.28 36.74
N THR A 282 18.23 -4.01 36.12
CA THR A 282 19.54 -4.26 36.70
C THR A 282 19.94 -3.10 37.63
N PRO A 283 20.90 -3.29 38.54
CA PRO A 283 21.43 -2.18 39.35
C PRO A 283 22.02 -1.04 38.51
N SER A 284 22.50 -1.34 37.29
CA SER A 284 22.99 -0.34 36.33
C SER A 284 21.87 0.47 35.64
N GLY A 285 20.61 0.07 35.78
CA GLY A 285 19.46 0.70 35.12
C GLY A 285 19.12 0.13 33.75
N ASP A 286 19.76 -0.96 33.32
CA ASP A 286 19.34 -1.66 32.11
C ASP A 286 18.05 -2.42 32.38
N VAL A 287 17.17 -2.48 31.38
CA VAL A 287 15.87 -3.12 31.49
C VAL A 287 15.88 -4.43 30.72
N ILE A 288 15.35 -5.47 31.35
CA ILE A 288 15.23 -6.81 30.79
C ILE A 288 13.75 -7.08 30.48
N PHE A 289 13.47 -7.49 29.24
CA PHE A 289 12.12 -7.82 28.77
C PHE A 289 12.14 -8.71 27.53
N ASN A 290 10.99 -9.28 27.18
CA ASN A 290 10.86 -10.10 25.97
C ASN A 290 10.73 -9.19 24.73
N ALA A 291 11.54 -9.42 23.70
CA ALA A 291 11.41 -8.70 22.43
C ALA A 291 11.66 -9.62 21.23
N GLY A 292 11.08 -9.26 20.09
CA GLY A 292 11.19 -10.02 18.85
C GLY A 292 10.93 -9.18 17.61
N LYS A 293 11.29 -9.73 16.45
CA LYS A 293 10.96 -9.20 15.13
C LYS A 293 9.86 -10.01 14.48
N ASP A 294 9.22 -9.45 13.46
CA ASP A 294 8.23 -10.15 12.64
C ASP A 294 8.77 -11.49 12.12
N GLY A 295 8.11 -12.58 12.50
CA GLY A 295 8.50 -13.95 12.11
C GLY A 295 9.60 -14.59 12.97
N GLU A 296 10.12 -13.90 13.98
CA GLU A 296 11.07 -14.43 14.97
C GLU A 296 10.40 -14.67 16.32
N ALA A 297 10.81 -15.72 17.04
CA ALA A 297 10.34 -15.94 18.41
C ALA A 297 10.88 -14.85 19.34
N MET A 298 10.04 -14.36 20.26
CA MET A 298 10.49 -13.41 21.28
C MET A 298 11.55 -14.04 22.17
N ARG A 299 12.58 -13.27 22.50
CA ARG A 299 13.65 -13.67 23.42
C ARG A 299 13.85 -12.61 24.47
N LEU A 300 14.38 -13.01 25.61
CA LEU A 300 14.73 -12.09 26.68
C LEU A 300 15.91 -11.21 26.22
N GLN A 301 15.69 -9.90 26.17
CA GLN A 301 16.66 -8.89 25.80
C GLN A 301 16.99 -8.05 27.02
N ARG A 302 18.24 -7.60 27.13
CA ARG A 302 18.68 -6.58 28.07
C ARG A 302 19.04 -5.32 27.29
N CYS A 303 18.40 -4.21 27.63
CA CYS A 303 18.46 -2.97 26.89
C CYS A 303 18.81 -1.80 27.81
N SER A 304 19.76 -0.97 27.38
CA SER A 304 19.96 0.35 27.96
C SER A 304 19.05 1.36 27.25
N LEU A 305 18.15 1.99 28.00
CA LEU A 305 17.17 2.93 27.44
C LEU A 305 17.80 4.28 27.05
N ASP A 306 18.90 4.68 27.69
CA ASP A 306 19.60 5.93 27.38
C ASP A 306 20.36 5.85 26.05
N THR A 307 21.10 4.74 25.83
CA THR A 307 21.89 4.52 24.61
C THR A 307 21.11 3.82 23.49
N ARG A 308 19.91 3.27 23.81
CA ARG A 308 19.08 2.47 22.89
C ARG A 308 19.80 1.23 22.36
N SER A 309 20.73 0.68 23.15
CA SER A 309 21.48 -0.53 22.79
C SER A 309 20.93 -1.74 23.53
N CYS A 310 20.65 -2.80 22.77
CA CYS A 310 20.11 -4.06 23.29
C CYS A 310 21.01 -5.24 22.96
N TYR A 311 21.03 -6.23 23.84
CA TYR A 311 21.69 -7.52 23.67
C TYR A 311 20.81 -8.64 24.20
N THR A 312 20.96 -9.82 23.62
CA THR A 312 20.28 -11.03 24.13
C THR A 312 20.75 -11.27 25.56
N PHE A 313 19.80 -11.41 26.48
CA PHE A 313 20.12 -11.58 27.90
C PHE A 313 20.81 -12.92 28.15
N SER A 314 20.20 -14.04 27.77
CA SER A 314 20.81 -15.37 27.93
C SER A 314 21.45 -15.83 26.62
N PRO A 315 22.72 -16.27 26.61
CA PRO A 315 23.34 -16.89 25.44
C PRO A 315 22.77 -18.28 25.15
N GLN A 316 22.21 -18.94 26.17
CA GLN A 316 21.56 -20.24 26.07
C GLN A 316 20.10 -20.07 25.65
N ALA A 317 19.66 -20.89 24.70
CA ALA A 317 18.26 -20.93 24.31
C ALA A 317 17.43 -21.57 25.44
N LEU A 318 16.56 -20.76 26.05
CA LEU A 318 15.61 -21.25 27.06
C LEU A 318 14.52 -22.09 26.38
N GLU A 319 14.13 -23.18 27.03
CA GLU A 319 13.18 -24.16 26.47
C GLU A 319 11.76 -23.59 26.33
N SER A 320 11.40 -22.61 27.18
CA SER A 320 10.10 -21.95 27.17
C SER A 320 10.26 -20.42 27.33
N PRO A 321 9.29 -19.61 26.88
CA PRO A 321 9.35 -18.17 27.05
C PRO A 321 9.26 -17.79 28.54
N VAL A 322 10.11 -16.85 28.96
CA VAL A 322 10.12 -16.35 30.34
C VAL A 322 8.89 -15.49 30.58
N VAL A 323 8.12 -15.83 31.62
CA VAL A 323 6.86 -15.15 31.99
C VAL A 323 6.98 -14.32 33.26
N ALA A 324 7.97 -14.58 34.11
CA ALA A 324 8.29 -13.76 35.27
C ALA A 324 9.79 -13.73 35.55
N ILE A 325 10.27 -12.62 36.12
CA ILE A 325 11.67 -12.41 36.47
C ILE A 325 11.76 -11.66 37.81
N ALA A 326 12.73 -12.05 38.64
CA ALA A 326 13.11 -11.32 39.85
C ALA A 326 14.62 -11.10 39.88
N SER A 327 15.05 -9.94 40.37
CA SER A 327 16.46 -9.67 40.67
C SER A 327 16.81 -10.17 42.07
N SER A 328 18.00 -10.73 42.21
CA SER A 328 18.58 -11.02 43.52
C SER A 328 19.02 -9.72 44.21
N LEU A 329 18.70 -9.56 45.50
CA LEU A 329 19.19 -8.43 46.32
C LEU A 329 20.57 -8.70 46.92
N LEU A 330 21.00 -9.96 46.98
CA LEU A 330 22.23 -10.41 47.64
C LEU A 330 23.38 -10.67 46.66
N GLY A 331 23.15 -10.52 45.35
CA GLY A 331 24.18 -10.67 44.32
C GLY A 331 23.65 -10.30 42.93
N ASP A 332 24.53 -10.25 41.93
CA ASP A 332 24.18 -9.84 40.57
C ASP A 332 23.60 -11.01 39.77
N GLY A 333 22.41 -11.50 40.14
CA GLY A 333 21.76 -12.63 39.46
C GLY A 333 20.25 -12.47 39.34
N PHE A 334 19.64 -13.29 38.49
CA PHE A 334 18.22 -13.27 38.18
C PHE A 334 17.57 -14.63 38.39
N PHE A 335 16.30 -14.61 38.81
CA PHE A 335 15.45 -15.78 38.89
C PHE A 335 14.39 -15.67 37.79
N LEU A 336 14.35 -16.63 36.89
CA LEU A 336 13.51 -16.65 35.70
C LEU A 336 12.49 -17.77 35.83
N LEU A 337 11.21 -17.48 35.57
CA LEU A 337 10.15 -18.49 35.50
C LEU A 337 9.68 -18.60 34.05
N GLY A 338 9.78 -19.79 33.48
CA GLY A 338 9.25 -20.16 32.18
C GLY A 338 7.75 -20.44 32.19
N ALA A 339 7.12 -20.33 31.03
CA ALA A 339 5.68 -20.51 30.87
C ALA A 339 5.17 -21.92 31.25
N GLU A 340 6.05 -22.93 31.23
CA GLU A 340 5.71 -24.32 31.59
C GLU A 340 6.16 -24.70 33.00
N GLY A 341 6.64 -23.73 33.80
CA GLY A 341 7.02 -23.94 35.20
C GLY A 341 8.50 -24.26 35.41
N GLN A 342 9.33 -24.18 34.36
CA GLN A 342 10.79 -24.23 34.53
C GLN A 342 11.24 -22.98 35.31
N LEU A 343 11.99 -23.19 36.37
CA LEU A 343 12.58 -22.13 37.18
C LEU A 343 14.08 -22.16 36.95
N TRP A 344 14.66 -21.04 36.52
CA TRP A 344 16.10 -20.91 36.30
C TRP A 344 16.71 -19.85 37.21
N ARG A 345 17.90 -20.14 37.71
CA ARG A 345 18.79 -19.17 38.32
C ARG A 345 19.88 -18.80 37.33
N SER A 346 20.05 -17.51 37.13
CA SER A 346 21.05 -16.96 36.22
C SER A 346 21.94 -15.94 36.93
N ASP A 347 23.14 -15.73 36.42
CA ASP A 347 23.96 -14.59 36.80
C ASP A 347 23.56 -13.31 36.03
N SER A 348 24.33 -12.24 36.20
CA SER A 348 24.05 -10.95 35.56
C SER A 348 24.34 -10.91 34.06
N ALA A 349 25.14 -11.86 33.57
CA ALA A 349 25.44 -12.04 32.16
C ALA A 349 24.38 -12.90 31.45
N GLY A 350 23.47 -13.51 32.20
CA GLY A 350 22.40 -14.36 31.68
C GLY A 350 22.80 -15.82 31.53
N ASP A 351 23.94 -16.24 32.08
CA ASP A 351 24.32 -17.65 32.10
C ASP A 351 23.52 -18.40 33.16
N ILE A 352 22.97 -19.57 32.81
CA ILE A 352 22.16 -20.37 33.71
C ILE A 352 23.07 -21.19 34.62
N GLN A 353 22.89 -21.04 35.94
CA GLN A 353 23.70 -21.68 36.97
C GLN A 353 22.98 -22.87 37.62
N SER A 354 21.65 -22.82 37.70
CA SER A 354 20.83 -23.86 38.32
C SER A 354 19.42 -23.84 37.73
N GLU A 355 18.75 -24.98 37.77
CA GLU A 355 17.42 -25.18 37.24
C GLU A 355 16.57 -26.01 38.21
N ALA A 356 15.28 -25.72 38.25
CA ALA A 356 14.28 -26.44 39.01
C ALA A 356 12.93 -26.39 38.28
N THR A 357 11.92 -27.04 38.84
CA THR A 357 10.55 -26.99 38.30
C THR A 357 9.58 -26.66 39.42
N VAL A 358 8.65 -25.74 39.14
CA VAL A 358 7.59 -25.32 40.06
C VAL A 358 6.24 -25.38 39.35
N GLN A 359 5.16 -25.37 40.13
CA GLN A 359 3.81 -25.25 39.56
C GLN A 359 3.60 -23.86 39.00
N VAL A 360 3.04 -23.77 37.79
CA VAL A 360 2.73 -22.49 37.14
C VAL A 360 1.57 -21.81 37.86
N PRO A 361 1.70 -20.52 38.23
CA PRO A 361 0.60 -19.75 38.81
C PRO A 361 -0.64 -19.67 37.91
N TRP A 362 -1.85 -19.75 38.49
CA TRP A 362 -3.12 -19.57 37.76
C TRP A 362 -3.31 -18.15 37.22
N GLY A 363 -2.87 -17.15 37.99
CA GLY A 363 -3.00 -15.74 37.68
C GLY A 363 -1.85 -15.17 36.86
N LEU A 364 -1.42 -13.95 37.19
CA LEU A 364 -0.22 -13.36 36.63
C LEU A 364 1.02 -14.03 37.24
N PRO A 365 1.91 -14.61 36.41
CA PRO A 365 3.15 -15.17 36.93
C PRO A 365 3.98 -14.10 37.64
N ARG A 366 4.40 -14.42 38.87
CA ARG A 366 5.28 -13.59 39.70
C ARG A 366 6.36 -14.47 40.32
N VAL A 367 7.57 -13.93 40.32
CA VAL A 367 8.66 -14.40 41.17
C VAL A 367 9.01 -13.21 42.05
N LEU A 368 9.00 -13.42 43.36
CA LEU A 368 9.33 -12.39 44.33
C LEU A 368 10.54 -12.87 45.11
N TYR A 369 11.45 -11.97 45.40
CA TYR A 369 12.62 -12.26 46.21
C TYR A 369 12.58 -11.40 47.47
N ASP A 370 12.41 -12.04 48.63
CA ASP A 370 12.30 -11.36 49.91
C ASP A 370 12.93 -12.19 51.03
N GLY A 371 13.60 -11.51 51.96
CA GLY A 371 14.24 -12.17 53.10
C GLY A 371 15.25 -13.28 52.76
N GLY A 372 15.80 -13.29 51.54
CA GLY A 372 16.68 -14.37 51.06
C GLY A 372 15.95 -15.64 50.62
N LEU A 373 14.65 -15.56 50.34
CA LEU A 373 13.80 -16.64 49.86
C LEU A 373 13.08 -16.23 48.57
N LEU A 374 12.65 -17.23 47.79
CA LEU A 374 11.79 -17.02 46.63
C LEU A 374 10.34 -17.29 47.03
N LEU A 375 9.47 -16.33 46.74
CA LEU A 375 8.03 -16.47 46.92
C LEU A 375 7.38 -16.53 45.53
N ILE A 376 6.66 -17.62 45.27
CA ILE A 376 5.98 -17.87 43.99
C ILE A 376 4.52 -18.24 44.29
N PRO A 377 3.51 -17.57 43.70
CA PRO A 377 2.12 -17.96 43.85
C PRO A 377 1.88 -19.42 43.47
N ALA A 378 1.23 -20.17 44.34
CA ALA A 378 1.00 -21.59 44.16
C ALA A 378 -0.24 -21.82 43.28
N GLY A 379 -0.03 -22.19 42.01
CA GLY A 379 -1.05 -22.72 41.09
C GLY A 379 -2.46 -22.15 41.29
N ASP A 380 -3.41 -23.03 41.64
CA ASP A 380 -4.83 -22.72 41.87
C ASP A 380 -5.16 -22.51 43.36
N ALA A 381 -4.17 -22.28 44.22
CA ALA A 381 -4.34 -22.14 45.67
C ALA A 381 -4.11 -20.70 46.15
N PRO A 382 -4.72 -20.28 47.28
CA PRO A 382 -4.50 -18.97 47.89
C PRO A 382 -3.20 -18.99 48.71
N MET A 383 -2.10 -19.42 48.11
CA MET A 383 -0.84 -19.65 48.81
C MET A 383 0.35 -19.06 48.04
N LEU A 384 1.37 -18.66 48.78
CA LEU A 384 2.70 -18.33 48.27
C LEU A 384 3.64 -19.46 48.65
N GLY A 385 4.10 -20.24 47.66
CA GLY A 385 5.14 -21.22 47.88
C GLY A 385 6.47 -20.54 48.22
N VAL A 386 7.16 -21.06 49.23
CA VAL A 386 8.45 -20.56 49.72
C VAL A 386 9.55 -21.49 49.25
N TYR A 387 10.47 -20.96 48.44
CA TYR A 387 11.50 -21.74 47.77
C TYR A 387 12.90 -21.23 48.10
N ARG A 388 13.87 -22.16 48.03
CA ARG A 388 15.29 -21.87 48.19
C ARG A 388 15.90 -21.22 46.94
N PRO A 389 16.63 -20.09 47.08
CA PRO A 389 17.33 -19.47 45.98
C PRO A 389 18.77 -19.96 45.81
N ASP A 390 19.36 -20.68 46.78
CA ASP A 390 20.76 -21.11 46.75
C ASP A 390 21.08 -22.07 45.60
N LEU A 391 22.35 -22.18 45.20
CA LEU A 391 22.75 -22.95 44.01
C LEU A 391 22.53 -24.46 44.19
N GLU A 392 22.85 -25.00 45.36
CA GLU A 392 22.86 -26.45 45.60
C GLU A 392 21.45 -27.03 45.78
N SER A 393 20.56 -26.27 46.42
CA SER A 393 19.16 -26.67 46.67
C SER A 393 18.16 -25.73 45.99
N PHE A 394 18.54 -25.20 44.84
CA PHE A 394 17.72 -24.26 44.07
C PHE A 394 16.33 -24.82 43.78
N GLY A 395 15.30 -24.01 44.03
CA GLY A 395 13.91 -24.37 43.74
C GLY A 395 13.33 -25.46 44.65
N GLN A 396 14.04 -25.89 45.70
CA GLN A 396 13.44 -26.73 46.73
C GLN A 396 12.39 -25.93 47.51
N GLN A 397 11.15 -26.42 47.53
CA GLN A 397 10.09 -25.84 48.34
C GLN A 397 10.33 -26.16 49.82
N LEU A 398 10.38 -25.13 50.65
CA LEU A 398 10.53 -25.23 52.11
C LEU A 398 9.19 -25.20 52.83
N ASP A 399 8.30 -24.33 52.36
CA ASP A 399 7.03 -24.05 53.01
C ASP A 399 6.01 -23.48 52.00
N ALA A 400 4.80 -23.21 52.45
CA ALA A 400 3.79 -22.46 51.73
C ALA A 400 3.03 -21.53 52.70
N LEU A 401 3.05 -20.24 52.41
CA LEU A 401 2.36 -19.23 53.18
C LEU A 401 0.90 -19.10 52.70
N LEU A 402 -0.06 -19.28 53.60
CA LEU A 402 -1.47 -19.14 53.30
C LEU A 402 -1.86 -17.65 53.23
N VAL A 403 -2.27 -17.18 52.05
CA VAL A 403 -2.73 -15.81 51.79
C VAL A 403 -4.25 -15.83 51.64
N MET A 404 -4.96 -16.04 52.74
CA MET A 404 -6.41 -16.20 52.74
C MET A 404 -7.09 -15.39 53.87
N PRO A 405 -7.44 -14.12 53.61
CA PRO A 405 -8.18 -13.29 54.56
C PRO A 405 -9.58 -13.87 54.84
N PRO A 406 -10.11 -13.78 56.07
CA PRO A 406 -11.47 -14.23 56.39
C PRO A 406 -12.55 -13.57 55.51
N THR A 407 -12.36 -12.30 55.16
CA THR A 407 -13.26 -11.56 54.26
C THR A 407 -13.21 -12.07 52.82
N ALA A 408 -12.06 -12.56 52.35
CA ALA A 408 -11.91 -13.16 51.04
C ALA A 408 -12.65 -14.50 50.96
N VAL A 409 -12.54 -15.32 52.01
CA VAL A 409 -13.29 -16.58 52.14
C VAL A 409 -14.80 -16.32 52.08
N ALA A 410 -15.29 -15.35 52.85
CA ALA A 410 -16.71 -14.98 52.84
C ALA A 410 -17.19 -14.49 51.46
N ALA A 411 -16.29 -13.90 50.67
CA ALA A 411 -16.56 -13.40 49.32
C ALA A 411 -16.32 -14.44 48.21
N GLY A 412 -15.90 -15.67 48.53
CA GLY A 412 -15.57 -16.69 47.54
C GLY A 412 -14.35 -16.36 46.67
N GLN A 413 -13.35 -15.70 47.25
CA GLN A 413 -12.09 -15.32 46.60
C GLN A 413 -10.98 -16.24 47.13
N ASP A 414 -10.82 -17.39 46.49
CA ASP A 414 -10.00 -18.52 46.94
C ASP A 414 -8.70 -18.71 46.13
N ARG A 415 -8.40 -17.82 45.18
CA ARG A 415 -7.16 -17.87 44.37
C ARG A 415 -6.41 -16.56 44.39
N LEU A 416 -5.09 -16.68 44.27
CA LEU A 416 -4.16 -15.56 44.20
C LEU A 416 -3.93 -15.17 42.73
N ARG A 417 -4.36 -13.96 42.36
CA ARG A 417 -4.24 -13.45 40.98
C ARG A 417 -2.92 -12.72 40.75
N ASP A 418 -2.51 -11.88 41.68
CA ASP A 418 -1.26 -11.12 41.62
C ASP A 418 -0.81 -10.74 43.04
N VAL A 419 0.48 -10.53 43.22
CA VAL A 419 1.10 -10.11 44.48
C VAL A 419 2.15 -9.04 44.23
N ALA A 420 2.19 -8.06 45.12
CA ALA A 420 3.26 -7.09 45.18
C ALA A 420 3.79 -6.94 46.60
N LEU A 421 5.12 -6.88 46.72
CA LEU A 421 5.79 -6.56 47.96
C LEU A 421 5.95 -5.04 48.06
N GLY A 422 5.56 -4.47 49.21
CA GLY A 422 5.93 -3.11 49.61
C GLY A 422 6.85 -3.14 50.82
N SER A 423 7.42 -1.98 51.18
CA SER A 423 8.35 -1.87 52.30
C SER A 423 7.72 -2.03 53.68
N GLU A 424 6.46 -1.59 53.86
CA GLU A 424 5.72 -1.65 55.13
C GLU A 424 4.44 -2.49 55.03
N SER A 425 4.02 -2.84 53.82
CA SER A 425 2.79 -3.60 53.59
C SER A 425 2.91 -4.41 52.30
N HIS A 426 2.45 -5.65 52.34
CA HIS A 426 2.33 -6.52 51.18
C HIS A 426 0.90 -6.48 50.64
N TRP A 427 0.74 -6.86 49.37
CA TRP A 427 -0.51 -6.70 48.65
C TRP A 427 -0.84 -7.97 47.88
N ALA A 428 -2.08 -8.41 47.97
CA ALA A 428 -2.59 -9.55 47.23
C ALA A 428 -3.89 -9.19 46.51
N LEU A 429 -3.92 -9.41 45.20
CA LEU A 429 -5.15 -9.45 44.42
C LEU A 429 -5.70 -10.87 44.49
N MET A 430 -6.88 -11.02 45.08
CA MET A 430 -7.58 -12.29 45.22
C MET A 430 -8.78 -12.35 44.28
N ALA A 431 -9.03 -13.51 43.69
CA ALA A 431 -10.15 -13.76 42.80
C ALA A 431 -10.70 -15.19 43.00
N GLY A 432 -11.85 -15.48 42.41
CA GLY A 432 -12.42 -16.83 42.31
C GLY A 432 -13.10 -17.00 40.95
N ASP A 433 -13.63 -18.18 40.65
CA ASP A 433 -14.12 -18.55 39.30
C ASP A 433 -15.25 -17.64 38.76
N ALA A 434 -16.09 -17.09 39.65
CA ALA A 434 -17.21 -16.21 39.29
C ALA A 434 -17.28 -14.95 40.16
N THR A 435 -16.24 -14.66 40.94
CA THR A 435 -16.22 -13.56 41.91
C THR A 435 -15.34 -12.42 41.41
N ALA A 436 -15.75 -11.19 41.70
CA ALA A 436 -14.96 -10.02 41.35
C ALA A 436 -13.61 -10.03 42.08
N THR A 437 -12.56 -9.57 41.40
CA THR A 437 -11.23 -9.46 42.01
C THR A 437 -11.26 -8.39 43.11
N ALA A 438 -10.69 -8.67 44.27
CA ALA A 438 -10.51 -7.70 45.35
C ALA A 438 -9.06 -7.61 45.80
N LEU A 439 -8.69 -6.42 46.27
CA LEU A 439 -7.35 -6.13 46.78
C LEU A 439 -7.34 -6.20 48.30
N TYR A 440 -6.31 -6.87 48.83
CA TYR A 440 -6.05 -6.98 50.25
C TYR A 440 -4.66 -6.47 50.57
N ARG A 441 -4.56 -5.70 51.65
CA ARG A 441 -3.30 -5.24 52.23
C ARG A 441 -2.95 -6.11 53.43
N PHE A 442 -1.70 -6.53 53.51
CA PHE A 442 -1.13 -7.35 54.57
C PHE A 442 -0.02 -6.59 55.29
N ASP A 443 0.20 -6.91 56.57
CA ASP A 443 1.45 -6.55 57.24
C ASP A 443 2.65 -7.34 56.68
N PRO A 444 3.90 -6.93 56.95
CA PRO A 444 5.09 -7.58 56.37
C PRO A 444 5.19 -9.09 56.68
N ASP A 445 4.63 -9.52 57.80
CA ASP A 445 4.63 -10.94 58.20
C ASP A 445 3.46 -11.74 57.60
N TRP A 446 2.66 -11.14 56.72
CA TRP A 446 1.46 -11.73 56.09
C TRP A 446 0.35 -12.18 57.07
N GLY A 447 0.41 -11.75 58.34
CA GLY A 447 -0.49 -12.22 59.39
C GLY A 447 -1.83 -11.50 59.45
N ARG A 448 -1.85 -10.17 59.23
CA ARG A 448 -3.08 -9.36 59.31
C ARG A 448 -3.42 -8.78 57.95
N ALA A 449 -4.63 -9.10 57.48
CA ALA A 449 -5.17 -8.59 56.23
C ALA A 449 -6.26 -7.53 56.45
N ALA A 450 -6.28 -6.51 55.62
CA ALA A 450 -7.38 -5.55 55.52
C ALA A 450 -7.83 -5.41 54.05
N PRO A 451 -9.15 -5.43 53.75
CA PRO A 451 -9.64 -5.17 52.41
C PRO A 451 -9.37 -3.72 52.00
N VAL A 452 -9.08 -3.53 50.71
CA VAL A 452 -8.81 -2.21 50.12
C VAL A 452 -9.88 -1.90 49.09
N ASN A 453 -10.57 -0.78 49.28
CA ASN A 453 -11.63 -0.35 48.38
C ASN A 453 -11.04 0.28 47.11
N LEU A 454 -11.20 -0.40 45.99
CA LEU A 454 -10.90 0.15 44.68
C LEU A 454 -12.03 1.10 44.28
N THR A 455 -11.70 2.36 43.99
CA THR A 455 -12.68 3.38 43.57
C THR A 455 -13.18 3.19 42.13
N GLN A 456 -12.62 2.23 41.40
CA GLN A 456 -12.89 1.95 39.99
C GLN A 456 -12.91 0.43 39.76
N SER A 457 -13.65 -0.01 38.74
CA SER A 457 -13.78 -1.42 38.39
C SER A 457 -12.76 -1.81 37.30
N PHE A 458 -11.96 -2.83 37.57
CA PHE A 458 -10.98 -3.38 36.65
C PHE A 458 -11.40 -4.78 36.20
N ALA A 459 -11.16 -5.11 34.93
CA ALA A 459 -11.46 -6.43 34.37
C ALA A 459 -10.33 -7.41 34.66
N LYS A 460 -9.07 -6.98 34.44
CA LYS A 460 -7.87 -7.77 34.66
C LYS A 460 -6.81 -6.96 35.43
N PRO A 461 -7.09 -6.53 36.67
CA PRO A 461 -6.16 -5.71 37.43
C PRO A 461 -4.87 -6.46 37.74
N TYR A 462 -3.79 -5.70 37.81
CA TYR A 462 -2.49 -6.13 38.28
C TYR A 462 -1.80 -5.03 39.08
N LEU A 463 -0.78 -5.42 39.83
CA LEU A 463 -0.10 -4.57 40.81
C LEU A 463 1.27 -4.13 40.29
N ILE A 464 1.59 -2.85 40.50
CA ILE A 464 2.91 -2.28 40.22
C ILE A 464 3.40 -1.57 41.49
N PRO A 465 4.40 -2.11 42.20
CA PRO A 465 5.02 -1.40 43.31
C PRO A 465 5.84 -0.21 42.77
N TRP A 466 5.58 0.98 43.31
CA TRP A 466 6.31 2.19 42.94
C TRP A 466 6.55 3.05 44.18
N ARG A 467 7.79 3.03 44.67
CA ARG A 467 8.20 3.73 45.90
C ARG A 467 7.43 3.20 47.12
N ASP A 468 6.83 4.11 47.89
CA ASP A 468 5.92 3.86 49.00
C ASP A 468 4.45 3.74 48.53
N LYS A 469 4.20 3.65 47.23
CA LYS A 469 2.86 3.59 46.64
C LYS A 469 2.66 2.31 45.87
N LEU A 470 1.40 1.96 45.71
CA LEU A 470 0.97 0.86 44.84
C LEU A 470 0.16 1.45 43.70
N LEU A 471 0.53 1.09 42.47
CA LEU A 471 -0.32 1.35 41.31
C LEU A 471 -1.11 0.09 40.97
N VAL A 472 -2.39 0.28 40.66
CA VAL A 472 -3.27 -0.78 40.16
C VAL A 472 -3.63 -0.40 38.73
N ALA A 473 -3.26 -1.27 37.80
CA ALA A 473 -3.45 -1.06 36.36
C ALA A 473 -4.18 -2.24 35.73
N ASP A 474 -4.72 -2.04 34.54
CA ASP A 474 -5.40 -3.07 33.73
C ASP A 474 -4.96 -2.88 32.28
N PRO A 475 -4.48 -3.92 31.56
CA PRO A 475 -4.09 -3.82 30.16
C PRO A 475 -5.20 -3.26 29.25
N GLY A 476 -6.46 -3.51 29.60
CA GLY A 476 -7.62 -3.04 28.85
C GLY A 476 -8.08 -1.63 29.22
N GLN A 477 -7.44 -0.95 30.18
CA GLN A 477 -7.87 0.37 30.63
C GLN A 477 -6.70 1.34 30.74
N ALA A 478 -6.87 2.54 30.18
CA ALA A 478 -5.86 3.59 30.26
C ALA A 478 -5.68 4.18 31.68
N THR A 479 -6.66 3.99 32.56
CA THR A 479 -6.62 4.58 33.90
C THR A 479 -5.79 3.72 34.84
N VAL A 480 -4.82 4.34 35.51
CA VAL A 480 -4.00 3.69 36.53
C VAL A 480 -4.37 4.27 37.89
N LEU A 481 -4.92 3.45 38.79
CA LEU A 481 -5.25 3.87 40.15
C LEU A 481 -3.98 3.91 41.00
N ARG A 482 -3.84 4.95 41.83
CA ARG A 482 -2.73 5.10 42.77
C ARG A 482 -3.25 4.95 44.19
N LEU A 483 -2.60 4.08 44.96
CA LEU A 483 -2.89 3.84 46.37
C LEU A 483 -1.68 4.28 47.21
N ALA A 484 -1.95 4.94 48.32
CA ALA A 484 -0.95 5.21 49.34
C ALA A 484 -0.56 3.92 50.07
N LYS A 485 0.54 3.97 50.83
CA LYS A 485 1.05 2.82 51.61
C LYS A 485 0.03 2.21 52.59
N ASP A 486 -0.93 3.01 53.04
CA ASP A 486 -1.98 2.58 53.98
C ASP A 486 -3.20 1.95 53.28
N GLY A 487 -3.23 1.94 51.94
CA GLY A 487 -4.33 1.44 51.13
C GLY A 487 -5.37 2.49 50.77
N ASN A 488 -5.20 3.74 51.20
CA ASN A 488 -6.12 4.80 50.82
C ASN A 488 -5.94 5.18 49.35
N PRO A 489 -7.04 5.31 48.58
CA PRO A 489 -6.96 5.75 47.19
C PRO A 489 -6.54 7.22 47.12
N GLU A 490 -5.57 7.50 46.26
CA GLU A 490 -5.17 8.85 45.90
C GLU A 490 -5.76 9.26 44.54
N ALA A 491 -5.48 10.50 44.11
CA ALA A 491 -5.74 10.90 42.73
C ALA A 491 -5.09 9.89 41.76
N PRO A 492 -5.83 9.40 40.74
CA PRO A 492 -5.30 8.47 39.74
C PRO A 492 -4.00 8.98 39.12
N PHE A 493 -3.15 8.05 38.71
CA PHE A 493 -1.91 8.37 38.03
C PHE A 493 -2.22 8.88 36.61
N ASP A 494 -1.97 10.17 36.40
CA ASP A 494 -2.18 10.82 35.10
C ASP A 494 -0.90 10.75 34.27
N SER A 495 -0.99 10.10 33.10
CA SER A 495 0.14 9.86 32.20
C SER A 495 -0.17 10.45 30.83
N SER A 496 0.48 11.58 30.50
CA SER A 496 0.33 12.21 29.19
C SER A 496 0.81 11.31 28.05
N LEU A 497 1.87 10.51 28.27
CA LEU A 497 2.38 9.56 27.27
C LEU A 497 1.37 8.45 26.96
N LEU A 498 0.66 7.98 27.98
CA LEU A 498 -0.33 6.92 27.81
C LEU A 498 -1.61 7.46 27.16
N ALA A 499 -1.98 8.70 27.46
CA ALA A 499 -3.02 9.42 26.73
C ALA A 499 -2.66 9.61 25.25
N GLU A 500 -1.41 9.97 24.95
CA GLU A 500 -0.92 10.14 23.57
C GLU A 500 -0.94 8.82 22.78
N GLU A 501 -0.47 7.71 23.37
CA GLU A 501 -0.57 6.38 22.74
C GLU A 501 -2.03 6.01 22.44
N ARG A 502 -2.94 6.38 23.34
CA ARG A 502 -4.37 6.14 23.15
C ARG A 502 -4.94 6.90 21.96
N GLU A 503 -4.58 8.17 21.84
CA GLU A 503 -5.02 9.01 20.71
C GLU A 503 -4.44 8.52 19.39
N ASN A 504 -3.14 8.17 19.37
CA ASN A 504 -2.47 7.62 18.18
C ASN A 504 -3.15 6.33 17.70
N TRP A 505 -3.47 5.42 18.62
CA TRP A 505 -4.18 4.18 18.27
C TRP A 505 -5.58 4.46 17.71
N LEU A 506 -6.34 5.36 18.34
CA LEU A 506 -7.67 5.75 17.87
C LEU A 506 -7.63 6.35 16.46
N GLU A 507 -6.64 7.19 16.17
CA GLU A 507 -6.49 7.81 14.85
C GLU A 507 -6.15 6.76 13.77
N ILE A 508 -5.20 5.87 14.04
CA ILE A 508 -4.85 4.76 13.15
C ILE A 508 -6.05 3.83 12.91
N SER A 509 -6.80 3.51 13.96
CA SER A 509 -8.00 2.65 13.89
C SER A 509 -9.09 3.31 13.03
N ARG A 510 -9.32 4.62 13.21
CA ARG A 510 -10.30 5.38 12.43
C ARG A 510 -9.93 5.45 10.95
N GLN A 511 -8.66 5.68 10.63
CA GLN A 511 -8.17 5.69 9.24
C GLN A 511 -8.34 4.33 8.56
N ARG A 512 -8.00 3.21 9.23
CA ARG A 512 -8.20 1.85 8.70
C ARG A 512 -9.69 1.52 8.50
N SER A 513 -10.56 1.97 9.41
CA SER A 513 -12.00 1.75 9.28
C SER A 513 -12.61 2.53 8.10
N LEU A 514 -12.20 3.79 7.90
CA LEU A 514 -12.61 4.59 6.73
C LEU A 514 -12.12 3.97 5.42
N MET A 515 -10.85 3.53 5.38
CA MET A 515 -10.27 2.80 4.25
C MET A 515 -11.04 1.53 3.92
N ARG A 516 -11.52 0.78 4.92
CA ARG A 516 -12.37 -0.40 4.73
C ARG A 516 -13.75 -0.05 4.18
N HIS A 517 -14.40 0.99 4.68
CA HIS A 517 -15.72 1.39 4.18
C HIS A 517 -15.64 1.91 2.73
N LEU A 518 -14.61 2.68 2.37
CA LEU A 518 -14.37 3.04 0.97
C LEU A 518 -13.96 1.84 0.12
N GLY A 519 -13.07 0.99 0.63
CA GLY A 519 -12.51 -0.16 -0.08
C GLY A 519 -13.50 -1.29 -0.35
N ILE A 520 -14.53 -1.48 0.50
CA ILE A 520 -15.59 -2.48 0.31
C ILE A 520 -16.85 -1.86 -0.30
N GLY A 521 -17.19 -0.62 0.04
CA GLY A 521 -18.43 0.02 -0.42
C GLY A 521 -18.41 0.38 -1.90
N LEU A 522 -17.32 1.01 -2.37
CA LEU A 522 -17.17 1.43 -3.76
C LEU A 522 -17.25 0.26 -4.79
N PRO A 523 -16.57 -0.89 -4.58
CA PRO A 523 -16.66 -1.98 -5.52
C PRO A 523 -18.04 -2.65 -5.55
N LEU A 524 -18.75 -2.69 -4.42
CA LEU A 524 -20.10 -3.25 -4.36
C LEU A 524 -21.10 -2.40 -5.16
N ILE A 525 -20.95 -1.07 -5.10
CA ILE A 525 -21.72 -0.13 -5.94
C ILE A 525 -21.38 -0.35 -7.43
N PHE A 526 -20.11 -0.58 -7.77
CA PHE A 526 -19.71 -0.87 -9.16
C PHE A 526 -20.35 -2.16 -9.70
N ILE A 527 -20.35 -3.23 -8.89
CA ILE A 527 -21.01 -4.50 -9.23
C ILE A 527 -22.49 -4.28 -9.50
N LEU A 528 -23.17 -3.52 -8.63
CA LEU A 528 -24.58 -3.20 -8.80
C LEU A 528 -24.83 -2.43 -10.11
N LEU A 529 -24.01 -1.43 -10.42
CA LEU A 529 -24.10 -0.66 -11.68
C LEU A 529 -23.86 -1.54 -12.92
N CYS A 530 -22.87 -2.42 -12.88
CA CYS A 530 -22.60 -3.38 -13.97
C CYS A 530 -23.76 -4.37 -14.16
N ALA A 531 -24.33 -4.88 -13.07
CA ALA A 531 -25.49 -5.78 -13.11
C ALA A 531 -26.72 -5.08 -13.71
N ILE A 532 -26.98 -3.83 -13.30
CA ILE A 532 -28.05 -3.00 -13.88
C ILE A 532 -27.81 -2.78 -15.38
N ALA A 533 -26.59 -2.44 -15.79
CA ALA A 533 -26.26 -2.25 -17.20
C ALA A 533 -26.43 -3.54 -18.03
N ALA A 534 -26.05 -4.70 -17.49
CA ALA A 534 -26.24 -6.00 -18.15
C ALA A 534 -27.73 -6.36 -18.29
N LEU A 535 -28.54 -6.10 -17.25
CA LEU A 535 -30.00 -6.30 -17.30
C LEU A 535 -30.65 -5.39 -18.35
N LEU A 536 -30.28 -4.11 -18.39
CA LEU A 536 -30.77 -3.14 -19.38
C LEU A 536 -30.39 -3.54 -20.81
N TYR A 537 -29.18 -4.08 -21.00
CA TYR A 537 -28.75 -4.61 -22.29
C TYR A 537 -29.62 -5.80 -22.72
N TYR A 538 -29.81 -6.77 -21.83
CA TYR A 538 -30.60 -7.97 -22.11
C TYR A 538 -32.06 -7.65 -22.45
N SER A 539 -32.71 -6.76 -21.70
CA SER A 539 -34.09 -6.35 -21.96
C SER A 539 -34.24 -5.64 -23.30
N SER A 540 -33.25 -4.83 -23.69
CA SER A 540 -33.29 -4.08 -24.94
C SER A 540 -33.01 -4.94 -26.16
N PHE A 541 -32.08 -5.89 -26.02
CA PHE A 541 -31.87 -6.95 -27.00
C PHE A 541 -33.16 -7.74 -27.24
N ARG A 542 -33.87 -8.12 -26.17
CA ARG A 542 -35.17 -8.82 -26.28
C ARG A 542 -36.21 -7.98 -27.03
N SER A 543 -36.27 -6.66 -26.79
CA SER A 543 -37.21 -5.77 -27.47
C SER A 543 -36.98 -5.71 -28.99
N LEU A 544 -35.72 -5.56 -29.42
CA LEU A 544 -35.37 -5.49 -30.85
C LEU A 544 -35.64 -6.80 -31.60
N HIS A 545 -35.55 -7.95 -30.91
CA HIS A 545 -35.92 -9.25 -31.46
C HIS A 545 -37.42 -9.40 -31.74
N THR A 546 -38.29 -8.53 -31.20
CA THR A 546 -39.75 -8.55 -31.46
C THR A 546 -40.18 -7.74 -32.68
N LEU A 547 -39.25 -7.05 -33.36
CA LEU A 547 -39.54 -6.33 -34.61
C LEU A 547 -39.62 -7.31 -35.80
N PRO A 548 -40.57 -7.10 -36.72
CA PRO A 548 -40.68 -7.93 -37.93
C PRO A 548 -39.40 -7.83 -38.77
N ARG A 549 -38.83 -8.99 -39.15
CA ARG A 549 -37.61 -9.05 -39.98
C ARG A 549 -37.95 -8.91 -41.46
N GLN A 550 -38.21 -7.68 -41.91
CA GLN A 550 -38.37 -7.36 -43.34
C GLN A 550 -37.03 -6.91 -43.95
N ARG A 551 -36.80 -7.26 -45.22
CA ARG A 551 -35.67 -6.72 -46.00
C ARG A 551 -35.93 -5.24 -46.28
N SER A 552 -34.92 -4.40 -46.15
CA SER A 552 -34.98 -3.04 -46.69
C SER A 552 -35.08 -3.15 -48.21
N ALA A 553 -36.13 -2.58 -48.81
CA ALA A 553 -36.24 -2.53 -50.27
C ALA A 553 -35.09 -1.68 -50.83
N LEU A 554 -34.55 -2.08 -51.99
CA LEU A 554 -33.51 -1.30 -52.68
C LEU A 554 -34.09 0.07 -53.09
N LEU A 555 -33.27 1.12 -52.97
CA LEU A 555 -33.62 2.50 -53.30
C LEU A 555 -33.73 2.76 -54.83
N ASP A 556 -33.93 1.73 -55.65
CA ASP A 556 -33.88 1.84 -57.12
C ASP A 556 -35.16 1.25 -57.77
N PRO A 557 -35.95 2.03 -58.55
CA PRO A 557 -35.78 3.46 -58.83
C PRO A 557 -36.05 4.35 -57.61
N MET A 558 -35.35 5.49 -57.56
CA MET A 558 -35.38 6.45 -56.46
C MET A 558 -36.83 6.92 -56.19
N PRO A 559 -37.40 6.69 -54.99
CA PRO A 559 -38.77 7.06 -54.72
C PRO A 559 -38.95 8.59 -54.80
N GLY A 560 -39.81 9.05 -55.70
CA GLY A 560 -40.19 10.47 -55.79
C GLY A 560 -41.10 10.88 -54.62
N GLY A 561 -41.03 12.15 -54.19
CA GLY A 561 -41.92 12.69 -53.16
C GLY A 561 -41.50 12.45 -51.71
N ILE A 562 -40.21 12.20 -51.43
CA ILE A 562 -39.71 12.06 -50.05
C ILE A 562 -39.68 13.43 -49.37
N HIS A 563 -40.44 13.58 -48.29
CA HIS A 563 -40.36 14.73 -47.40
C HIS A 563 -39.37 14.45 -46.26
N TRP A 564 -38.21 15.09 -46.29
CA TRP A 564 -37.19 14.96 -45.24
C TRP A 564 -37.49 15.91 -44.08
N LEU A 565 -37.58 15.37 -42.87
CA LEU A 565 -37.73 16.17 -41.66
C LEU A 565 -36.46 17.00 -41.40
N PRO A 566 -36.60 18.30 -41.06
CA PRO A 566 -35.45 19.13 -40.75
C PRO A 566 -34.84 18.72 -39.41
N ALA A 567 -33.52 18.86 -39.30
CA ALA A 567 -32.84 18.72 -38.02
C ALA A 567 -33.24 19.86 -37.08
N SER A 568 -33.38 19.57 -35.79
CA SER A 568 -33.72 20.61 -34.80
C SER A 568 -32.57 21.61 -34.65
N GLY A 569 -32.87 22.90 -34.79
CA GLY A 569 -31.92 24.00 -34.57
C GLY A 569 -31.41 24.11 -33.11
N GLN A 570 -32.02 23.40 -32.17
CA GLN A 570 -31.62 23.42 -30.75
C GLN A 570 -30.56 22.36 -30.39
N THR A 571 -30.29 21.40 -31.28
CA THR A 571 -29.29 20.32 -31.12
C THR A 571 -27.92 20.86 -30.69
N GLU A 572 -27.39 21.83 -31.42
CA GLU A 572 -26.04 22.35 -31.22
C GLU A 572 -25.91 23.11 -29.90
N HIS A 573 -26.92 23.89 -29.55
CA HIS A 573 -26.98 24.58 -28.27
C HIS A 573 -27.08 23.59 -27.10
N ALA A 574 -27.82 22.50 -27.24
CA ALA A 574 -27.92 21.44 -26.22
C ALA A 574 -26.58 20.72 -26.01
N VAL A 575 -25.91 20.29 -27.09
CA VAL A 575 -24.58 19.64 -27.02
C VAL A 575 -23.53 20.56 -26.39
N ARG A 576 -23.58 21.86 -26.71
CA ARG A 576 -22.67 22.85 -26.11
C ARG A 576 -22.93 23.03 -24.61
N ARG A 577 -24.19 23.09 -24.17
CA ARG A 577 -24.55 23.20 -22.74
C ARG A 577 -24.10 21.98 -21.96
N ILE A 578 -24.36 20.77 -22.46
CA ILE A 578 -23.97 19.52 -21.79
C ILE A 578 -22.45 19.40 -21.65
N GLY A 579 -21.71 19.72 -22.72
CA GLY A 579 -20.25 19.70 -22.66
C GLY A 579 -19.66 20.72 -21.70
N LEU A 580 -20.26 21.91 -21.62
CA LEU A 580 -19.84 22.96 -20.68
C LEU A 580 -20.15 22.56 -19.22
N ALA A 581 -21.30 21.94 -18.96
CA ALA A 581 -21.64 21.39 -17.65
C ALA A 581 -20.67 20.28 -17.21
N LEU A 582 -20.33 19.36 -18.11
CA LEU A 582 -19.33 18.31 -17.87
C LEU A 582 -17.96 18.89 -17.52
N LEU A 583 -17.49 19.90 -18.26
CA LEU A 583 -16.23 20.58 -17.95
C LEU A 583 -16.25 21.26 -16.58
N ILE A 584 -17.32 22.01 -16.26
CA ILE A 584 -17.46 22.66 -14.95
C ILE A 584 -17.42 21.63 -13.83
N LEU A 585 -18.16 20.52 -13.97
CA LEU A 585 -18.18 19.44 -12.98
C LEU A 585 -16.77 18.83 -12.80
N THR A 586 -16.04 18.59 -13.89
CA THR A 586 -14.66 18.06 -13.80
C THR A 586 -13.68 19.04 -13.15
N MET A 587 -13.83 20.34 -13.43
CA MET A 587 -13.00 21.37 -12.78
C MET A 587 -13.31 21.48 -11.29
N LEU A 588 -14.59 21.40 -10.91
CA LEU A 588 -15.00 21.37 -9.51
C LEU A 588 -14.39 20.15 -8.79
N LEU A 589 -14.48 18.96 -9.39
CA LEU A 589 -13.90 17.72 -8.87
C LEU A 589 -12.38 17.82 -8.69
N LEU A 590 -11.67 18.33 -9.70
CA LEU A 590 -10.22 18.55 -9.64
C LEU A 590 -9.85 19.55 -8.54
N SER A 591 -10.64 20.61 -8.35
CA SER A 591 -10.41 21.60 -7.28
C SER A 591 -10.60 20.99 -5.89
N LEU A 592 -11.62 20.15 -5.72
CA LEU A 592 -11.92 19.49 -4.45
C LEU A 592 -10.83 18.49 -4.08
N LEU A 593 -10.39 17.69 -5.06
CA LEU A 593 -9.29 16.74 -4.90
C LEU A 593 -7.95 17.43 -4.62
N GLY A 594 -7.69 18.57 -5.27
CA GLY A 594 -6.49 19.37 -5.01
C GLY A 594 -6.47 19.99 -3.61
N ALA A 595 -7.63 20.40 -3.09
CA ALA A 595 -7.74 20.94 -1.74
C ALA A 595 -7.52 19.87 -0.66
N SER A 596 -7.95 18.63 -0.88
CA SER A 596 -7.85 17.56 0.12
C SER A 596 -6.51 16.82 0.12
N ALA A 597 -5.92 16.58 -1.05
CA ALA A 597 -4.77 15.68 -1.20
C ALA A 597 -3.60 16.29 -2.00
N GLY A 598 -3.62 17.60 -2.24
CA GLY A 598 -2.57 18.30 -2.99
C GLY A 598 -2.40 17.80 -4.43
N TRP A 599 -1.18 17.88 -4.95
CA TRP A 599 -0.86 17.45 -6.33
C TRP A 599 -1.19 15.99 -6.65
N PRO A 600 -0.95 15.00 -5.75
CA PRO A 600 -1.38 13.62 -5.97
C PRO A 600 -2.88 13.48 -6.25
N GLY A 601 -3.72 14.22 -5.51
CA GLY A 601 -5.18 14.25 -5.74
C GLY A 601 -5.57 14.79 -7.11
N VAL A 602 -4.88 15.82 -7.59
CA VAL A 602 -5.10 16.38 -8.94
C VAL A 602 -4.73 15.38 -10.03
N PHE A 603 -3.60 14.66 -9.90
CA PHE A 603 -3.21 13.61 -10.83
C PHE A 603 -4.21 12.45 -10.84
N ALA A 604 -4.72 12.06 -9.67
CA ALA A 604 -5.77 11.07 -9.57
C ALA A 604 -7.04 11.50 -10.31
N GLY A 605 -7.37 12.79 -10.36
CA GLY A 605 -8.52 13.33 -11.11
C GLY A 605 -8.38 13.39 -12.64
N ALA A 606 -7.19 13.19 -13.21
CA ALA A 606 -6.95 13.37 -14.65
C ALA A 606 -7.77 12.42 -15.57
N PRO A 607 -7.96 11.12 -15.25
CA PRO A 607 -8.82 10.24 -16.04
C PRO A 607 -10.27 10.75 -16.19
N ALA A 608 -10.86 11.35 -15.16
CA ALA A 608 -12.21 11.92 -15.23
C ALA A 608 -12.29 13.08 -16.23
N ALA A 609 -11.27 13.95 -16.25
CA ALA A 609 -11.18 15.05 -17.21
C ALA A 609 -11.04 14.54 -18.65
N VAL A 610 -10.20 13.53 -18.89
CA VAL A 610 -10.02 12.90 -20.21
C VAL A 610 -11.32 12.24 -20.68
N GLY A 611 -12.01 11.53 -19.78
CA GLY A 611 -13.31 10.90 -20.07
C GLY A 611 -14.38 11.91 -20.48
N ALA A 612 -14.47 13.04 -19.77
CA ALA A 612 -15.40 14.12 -20.11
C ALA A 612 -15.07 14.80 -21.44
N LEU A 613 -13.79 15.05 -21.73
CA LEU A 613 -13.35 15.67 -22.99
C LEU A 613 -13.64 14.75 -24.19
N TYR A 614 -13.33 13.46 -24.04
CA TYR A 614 -13.63 12.46 -25.05
C TYR A 614 -15.14 12.35 -25.30
N GLY A 615 -15.94 12.30 -24.24
CA GLY A 615 -17.40 12.24 -24.34
C GLY A 615 -17.97 13.47 -25.06
N TRP A 616 -17.49 14.67 -24.73
CA TRP A 616 -17.92 15.89 -25.42
C TRP A 616 -17.56 15.87 -26.90
N ASN A 617 -16.34 15.43 -27.26
CA ASN A 617 -15.94 15.32 -28.65
C ASN A 617 -16.84 14.35 -29.44
N LYS A 618 -17.18 13.19 -28.85
CA LYS A 618 -18.10 12.24 -29.49
C LYS A 618 -19.50 12.78 -29.68
N LEU A 619 -20.03 13.54 -28.71
CA LEU A 619 -21.33 14.20 -28.85
C LEU A 619 -21.35 15.24 -29.98
N ARG A 620 -20.23 15.94 -30.21
CA ARG A 620 -20.08 16.87 -31.33
C ARG A 620 -20.06 16.15 -32.69
N GLU A 621 -19.45 14.97 -32.77
CA GLU A 621 -19.31 14.21 -34.02
C GLU A 621 -20.64 13.66 -34.55
N GLY A 622 -21.54 13.10 -33.72
CA GLY A 622 -22.54 12.14 -34.23
C GLY A 622 -24.00 12.26 -33.80
N CYS A 623 -24.55 13.45 -33.54
CA CYS A 623 -26.00 13.57 -33.25
C CYS A 623 -26.89 13.57 -34.51
N GLY A 624 -26.43 13.11 -35.68
CA GLY A 624 -27.19 13.24 -36.94
C GLY A 624 -27.94 11.96 -37.32
N GLY A 625 -29.20 12.08 -37.70
CA GLY A 625 -29.99 11.02 -38.34
C GLY A 625 -31.03 11.64 -39.26
N TYR A 626 -31.58 10.87 -40.20
CA TYR A 626 -32.53 11.39 -41.18
C TYR A 626 -33.80 10.53 -41.23
N LEU A 627 -34.95 11.20 -41.24
CA LEU A 627 -36.24 10.56 -41.47
C LEU A 627 -36.90 11.20 -42.69
N GLY A 628 -37.09 10.38 -43.72
CA GLY A 628 -37.87 10.71 -44.90
C GLY A 628 -39.24 10.07 -44.81
N LEU A 629 -40.30 10.86 -44.97
CA LEU A 629 -41.69 10.40 -44.95
C LEU A 629 -42.29 10.48 -46.35
N MET A 630 -43.01 9.43 -46.75
CA MET A 630 -43.83 9.35 -47.97
C MET A 630 -45.25 8.89 -47.59
N GLU A 631 -46.26 8.98 -48.47
CA GLU A 631 -47.65 8.66 -48.13
C GLU A 631 -47.84 7.28 -47.44
N THR A 632 -47.24 6.23 -48.00
CA THR A 632 -47.37 4.84 -47.50
C THR A 632 -46.07 4.24 -46.95
N HIS A 633 -44.93 4.85 -47.25
CA HIS A 633 -43.59 4.34 -46.93
C HIS A 633 -42.77 5.37 -46.12
N PHE A 634 -41.68 4.90 -45.52
CA PHE A 634 -40.71 5.76 -44.85
C PHE A 634 -39.28 5.30 -45.12
N ILE A 635 -38.33 6.24 -45.02
CA ILE A 635 -36.89 5.99 -45.04
C ILE A 635 -36.31 6.50 -43.73
N ALA A 636 -35.80 5.61 -42.89
CA ALA A 636 -35.06 5.97 -41.69
C ALA A 636 -33.58 5.72 -41.90
N VAL A 637 -32.74 6.70 -41.55
CA VAL A 637 -31.27 6.62 -41.66
C VAL A 637 -30.64 6.87 -40.30
N ASP A 638 -29.91 5.89 -39.80
CA ASP A 638 -29.13 5.98 -38.56
C ASP A 638 -27.90 6.91 -38.73
N TYR A 639 -27.29 7.32 -37.62
CA TYR A 639 -26.10 8.17 -37.62
C TYR A 639 -24.87 7.51 -38.29
N ASP A 640 -24.83 6.16 -38.36
CA ASP A 640 -23.81 5.37 -39.08
C ASP A 640 -24.11 5.26 -40.59
N GLY A 641 -25.11 5.97 -41.11
CA GLY A 641 -25.48 5.98 -42.54
C GLY A 641 -26.19 4.70 -43.01
N ARG A 642 -26.75 3.92 -42.07
CA ARG A 642 -27.55 2.73 -42.37
C ARG A 642 -29.00 3.13 -42.59
N TYR A 643 -29.61 2.65 -43.67
CA TYR A 643 -31.01 2.97 -43.97
C TYR A 643 -31.91 1.74 -43.91
N PHE A 644 -33.16 2.00 -43.53
CA PHE A 644 -34.28 1.08 -43.72
C PHE A 644 -35.38 1.80 -44.51
N TYR A 645 -35.82 1.16 -45.59
CA TYR A 645 -36.94 1.59 -46.42
C TYR A 645 -38.03 0.51 -46.38
N GLY A 646 -39.25 0.91 -46.00
CA GLY A 646 -40.39 0.01 -45.87
C GLY A 646 -41.70 0.74 -45.59
N GLU A 647 -42.78 -0.02 -45.40
CA GLU A 647 -44.10 0.50 -45.07
C GLU A 647 -44.13 1.15 -43.68
N ARG A 648 -44.93 2.20 -43.50
CA ARG A 648 -45.08 2.89 -42.20
C ARG A 648 -45.51 1.98 -41.04
N SER A 649 -46.14 0.84 -41.31
CA SER A 649 -46.54 -0.18 -40.33
C SER A 649 -45.35 -0.85 -39.61
N ALA A 650 -44.16 -0.86 -40.24
CA ALA A 650 -42.95 -1.44 -39.68
C ALA A 650 -42.23 -0.52 -38.68
N LEU A 651 -42.64 0.73 -38.58
CA LEU A 651 -42.06 1.74 -37.70
C LEU A 651 -42.70 1.67 -36.31
N ARG A 652 -41.90 1.41 -35.27
CA ARG A 652 -42.34 1.41 -33.86
C ARG A 652 -41.59 2.47 -33.09
N GLY A 653 -42.20 3.08 -32.07
CA GLY A 653 -41.47 4.02 -31.24
C GLY A 653 -42.33 4.99 -30.45
N ASN A 654 -41.67 5.99 -29.87
CA ASN A 654 -42.30 7.10 -29.17
C ASN A 654 -41.72 8.43 -29.66
N ALA A 655 -42.12 9.55 -29.07
CA ALA A 655 -41.61 10.87 -29.42
C ALA A 655 -40.08 11.03 -29.25
N ALA A 656 -39.42 10.13 -28.50
CA ALA A 656 -37.99 10.18 -28.23
C ALA A 656 -37.17 9.27 -29.14
N LEU A 657 -37.69 8.11 -29.53
CA LEU A 657 -36.98 7.05 -30.25
C LEU A 657 -37.89 6.34 -31.25
N LEU A 658 -37.45 6.25 -32.50
CA LEU A 658 -38.02 5.37 -33.52
C LEU A 658 -37.13 4.14 -33.72
N MET A 659 -37.77 3.01 -33.90
CA MET A 659 -37.16 1.73 -34.17
C MET A 659 -37.77 1.16 -35.46
N ALA A 660 -36.89 0.89 -36.42
CA ALA A 660 -37.18 0.15 -37.63
C ALA A 660 -36.28 -1.11 -37.67
N PRO A 661 -36.59 -2.11 -38.50
CA PRO A 661 -35.75 -3.29 -38.63
C PRO A 661 -34.30 -2.89 -38.98
N GLY A 662 -33.36 -3.10 -38.05
CA GLY A 662 -31.94 -2.82 -38.24
C GLY A 662 -31.51 -1.35 -38.14
N VAL A 663 -32.43 -0.43 -37.83
CA VAL A 663 -32.16 1.02 -37.68
C VAL A 663 -32.87 1.56 -36.45
N VAL A 664 -32.14 2.26 -35.59
CA VAL A 664 -32.69 2.93 -34.41
C VAL A 664 -32.40 4.42 -34.53
N LEU A 665 -33.44 5.24 -34.57
CA LEU A 665 -33.35 6.68 -34.81
C LEU A 665 -33.88 7.47 -33.61
N PRO A 666 -33.03 8.13 -32.81
CA PRO A 666 -33.49 9.05 -31.76
C PRO A 666 -34.10 10.30 -32.39
N ILE A 667 -35.35 10.63 -32.07
CA ILE A 667 -36.06 11.82 -32.57
C ILE A 667 -35.85 13.01 -31.62
N SER A 668 -36.17 12.84 -30.34
CA SER A 668 -36.02 13.88 -29.32
C SER A 668 -35.76 13.29 -27.94
N LEU A 669 -34.48 13.14 -27.59
CA LEU A 669 -34.11 12.69 -26.25
C LEU A 669 -34.37 13.81 -25.24
N PRO A 670 -34.65 13.50 -23.96
CA PRO A 670 -34.77 14.51 -22.91
C PRO A 670 -33.54 15.42 -22.87
N GLY A 671 -33.72 16.72 -23.16
CA GLY A 671 -32.62 17.71 -23.19
C GLY A 671 -31.78 17.71 -24.47
N LEU A 672 -32.10 16.89 -25.47
CA LEU A 672 -31.36 16.74 -26.72
C LEU A 672 -32.33 16.46 -27.90
N PRO A 673 -33.00 17.50 -28.43
CA PRO A 673 -33.82 17.33 -29.62
C PRO A 673 -32.91 16.98 -30.80
N ASN A 674 -33.32 16.08 -31.71
CA ASN A 674 -32.54 15.69 -32.90
C ASN A 674 -33.25 16.12 -34.19
N LEU A 675 -34.51 15.69 -34.38
CA LEU A 675 -35.35 16.08 -35.51
C LEU A 675 -36.46 17.03 -35.03
N ASP A 676 -36.86 17.97 -35.88
CA ASP A 676 -38.07 18.75 -35.62
C ASP A 676 -39.30 17.85 -35.79
N THR A 677 -40.20 17.88 -34.81
CA THR A 677 -41.36 16.99 -34.75
C THR A 677 -42.68 17.73 -34.89
N ALA A 678 -42.65 19.05 -35.12
CA ALA A 678 -43.85 19.87 -35.30
C ALA A 678 -44.76 19.32 -36.41
N ASP A 679 -44.18 18.78 -37.48
CA ASP A 679 -44.90 18.21 -38.64
C ASP A 679 -45.31 16.73 -38.46
N ILE A 680 -44.92 16.08 -37.35
CA ILE A 680 -45.15 14.64 -37.09
C ILE A 680 -46.48 14.41 -36.34
N ALA A 681 -47.14 15.46 -35.85
CA ALA A 681 -48.34 15.40 -35.00
C ALA A 681 -49.51 14.50 -35.50
N PRO A 682 -49.68 14.17 -36.81
CA PRO A 682 -50.70 13.20 -37.22
C PRO A 682 -50.20 11.74 -37.47
N ALA A 683 -48.92 11.42 -37.34
CA ALA A 683 -48.40 10.07 -37.64
C ALA A 683 -48.62 9.10 -36.46
N ARG A 684 -49.58 8.18 -36.60
CA ARG A 684 -49.82 7.07 -35.64
C ARG A 684 -48.66 6.06 -35.69
N PHE A 685 -47.71 6.16 -34.77
CA PHE A 685 -46.73 5.09 -34.52
C PHE A 685 -47.32 4.03 -33.58
N ALA A 686 -46.90 2.77 -33.74
CA ALA A 686 -47.27 1.73 -32.79
C ALA A 686 -46.59 2.00 -31.43
N PRO A 687 -47.34 1.96 -30.31
CA PRO A 687 -46.80 2.26 -28.98
C PRO A 687 -45.73 1.24 -28.56
N PRO A 688 -44.76 1.66 -27.72
CA PRO A 688 -43.72 0.77 -27.19
C PRO A 688 -44.34 -0.37 -26.36
N LYS A 689 -43.70 -1.55 -26.38
CA LYS A 689 -44.15 -2.73 -25.61
C LYS A 689 -43.57 -2.76 -24.19
N HIS A 690 -42.46 -2.09 -23.94
CA HIS A 690 -41.79 -2.03 -22.63
C HIS A 690 -41.66 -0.59 -22.10
N SER A 691 -41.15 -0.45 -20.87
CA SER A 691 -40.94 0.87 -20.25
C SER A 691 -40.02 1.76 -21.12
N PRO A 692 -40.36 3.04 -21.31
CA PRO A 692 -39.69 3.91 -22.29
C PRO A 692 -38.20 4.11 -21.99
N ALA A 693 -37.79 4.18 -20.71
CA ALA A 693 -36.39 4.39 -20.33
C ALA A 693 -35.46 3.24 -20.75
N VAL A 694 -35.93 2.00 -20.62
CA VAL A 694 -35.15 0.80 -20.96
C VAL A 694 -34.95 0.70 -22.47
N GLU A 695 -36.01 0.92 -23.25
CA GLU A 695 -35.95 0.91 -24.72
C GLU A 695 -35.06 2.03 -25.27
N ILE A 696 -35.07 3.21 -24.64
CA ILE A 696 -34.19 4.33 -24.99
C ILE A 696 -32.72 3.96 -24.74
N ILE A 697 -32.37 3.54 -23.53
CA ILE A 697 -30.97 3.29 -23.16
C ILE A 697 -30.37 2.18 -24.01
N GLY A 698 -31.05 1.04 -24.15
CA GLY A 698 -30.49 -0.04 -24.94
C GLY A 698 -30.65 0.14 -26.45
N GLY A 699 -31.63 0.92 -26.91
CA GLY A 699 -31.68 1.39 -28.31
C GLY A 699 -30.44 2.21 -28.68
N LEU A 700 -30.05 3.13 -27.80
CA LEU A 700 -28.83 3.93 -27.96
C LEU A 700 -27.55 3.08 -27.85
N TRP A 701 -27.55 2.06 -26.99
CA TRP A 701 -26.40 1.16 -26.84
C TRP A 701 -26.23 0.25 -28.06
N LEU A 702 -27.32 -0.30 -28.59
CA LEU A 702 -27.27 -1.19 -29.75
C LEU A 702 -26.92 -0.45 -31.04
N SER A 703 -27.42 0.77 -31.19
CA SER A 703 -27.03 1.62 -32.31
C SER A 703 -25.61 2.12 -32.19
N ARG A 704 -24.90 1.97 -31.05
CA ARG A 704 -23.59 2.58 -30.74
C ARG A 704 -23.63 4.11 -30.74
N HIS A 705 -24.77 4.67 -30.37
CA HIS A 705 -24.98 6.11 -30.40
C HIS A 705 -23.87 6.85 -29.62
N PRO A 706 -23.37 8.00 -30.11
CA PRO A 706 -22.25 8.71 -29.47
C PRO A 706 -22.51 9.09 -28.01
N TRP A 707 -23.77 9.22 -27.63
CA TRP A 707 -24.19 9.47 -26.25
C TRP A 707 -23.82 8.33 -25.30
N MET A 708 -23.94 7.08 -25.73
CA MET A 708 -23.52 5.93 -24.92
C MET A 708 -22.00 5.86 -24.81
N HIS A 709 -21.28 6.18 -25.88
CA HIS A 709 -19.82 6.30 -25.81
C HIS A 709 -19.37 7.42 -24.87
N ALA A 710 -20.08 8.55 -24.87
CA ALA A 710 -19.80 9.66 -23.96
C ALA A 710 -20.09 9.30 -22.49
N LEU A 711 -21.22 8.64 -22.23
CA LEU A 711 -21.58 8.15 -20.89
C LEU A 711 -20.58 7.09 -20.38
N LEU A 712 -20.16 6.18 -21.25
CA LEU A 712 -19.19 5.14 -20.88
C LEU A 712 -17.81 5.74 -20.60
N ALA A 713 -17.34 6.65 -21.44
CA ALA A 713 -16.03 7.29 -21.25
C ALA A 713 -15.97 8.15 -19.98
N THR A 714 -17.04 8.88 -19.67
CA THR A 714 -17.14 9.70 -18.44
C THR A 714 -17.18 8.83 -17.18
N THR A 715 -17.95 7.73 -17.20
CA THR A 715 -18.03 6.82 -16.05
C THR A 715 -16.71 6.07 -15.83
N ILE A 716 -16.05 5.57 -16.89
CA ILE A 716 -14.73 4.94 -16.78
C ILE A 716 -13.69 5.93 -16.25
N GLY A 717 -13.69 7.16 -16.75
CA GLY A 717 -12.79 8.22 -16.27
C GLY A 717 -12.97 8.50 -14.78
N LEU A 718 -14.22 8.67 -14.33
CA LEU A 718 -14.54 8.88 -12.92
C LEU A 718 -14.06 7.71 -12.04
N MET A 719 -14.28 6.47 -12.48
CA MET A 719 -13.90 5.26 -11.73
C MET A 719 -12.39 5.09 -11.61
N LEU A 720 -11.66 5.30 -12.70
CA LEU A 720 -10.19 5.30 -12.67
C LEU A 720 -9.66 6.35 -11.72
N SER A 721 -10.29 7.53 -11.69
CA SER A 721 -9.93 8.58 -10.75
C SER A 721 -10.15 8.19 -9.30
N VAL A 722 -11.30 7.59 -8.96
CA VAL A 722 -11.56 7.13 -7.59
C VAL A 722 -10.58 6.01 -7.19
N CYS A 723 -10.29 5.07 -8.10
CA CYS A 723 -9.35 3.98 -7.84
C CYS A 723 -7.93 4.53 -7.56
N LEU A 724 -7.49 5.53 -8.33
CA LEU A 724 -6.21 6.21 -8.09
C LEU A 724 -6.18 6.96 -6.76
N VAL A 725 -7.28 7.61 -6.35
CA VAL A 725 -7.38 8.25 -5.03
C VAL A 725 -7.21 7.22 -3.92
N VAL A 726 -7.87 6.07 -4.03
CA VAL A 726 -7.77 4.97 -3.03
C VAL A 726 -6.38 4.32 -3.00
N LEU A 727 -5.66 4.31 -4.13
CA LEU A 727 -4.30 3.76 -4.18
C LEU A 727 -3.22 4.73 -3.69
N THR A 728 -3.52 6.03 -3.65
CA THR A 728 -2.55 7.09 -3.31
C THR A 728 -2.75 7.68 -1.93
N GLY A 729 -3.96 7.58 -1.37
CA GLY A 729 -4.24 7.80 0.06
C GLY A 729 -3.95 6.54 0.85
#